data_AF-A0A2T5P603-F1
#
_entry.id   AF-A0A2T5P603-F1
#
_cell.length_a   1.000
_cell.length_b   1.000
_cell.length_c   1.000
_cell.angle_alpha   90.00
_cell.angle_beta   90.00
_cell.angle_gamma   90.00
#
_symmetry.space_group_name_H-M   'P 1'
#
loop_
_entity.id
_entity.type
_entity.pdbx_description
1 polymer ?
#
loop_
_entity_poly.entity_id
_entity_poly.type
_entity_poly.pdbx_seq_one_letter_code
_entity_poly.pdbx_strand_id
1 'polypeptide(L)'
;MNTLISRLGFSLIASLASTSLFAASLQSLDVAALPGDKVELKLTFDEPVSAPRGYTIEQPARIALDLPGVENKLGVKNRELGVGNARSVTVVEAGDRTRLIINLATLAPYNTRADGNQLYVIVGEEAKAGFTSAAPLATTESPRSQAAMPKEVRNIDFQRGPQGEGNVVIDLSDSTVNPDIREQGGKILISFAKTALPEPLRVRLDVKDFATPVQFVSASSNANSTDIVVESTGHFDHMAYQTGNRLTLSIKPLSEDDLEKRKAERFAYSGEKLSLNFQDIDVRSVLQLIADFTNLNLVASDTVEGNITLRLQNVPWDQALDLVLKTKGLDKRKVGNVLLVAPADEIAARERQELEAMKQVAELAPLRKDIIQLNYAKASDIAKLYEDNSKKGALKDDMRGSVIYDDRTNSLIVTLTQERIDELRRIVTQLDIPVRQVMIEARIVEANVDYDKAIGVRWGGDSRSSNWNVYGKDGATMVGEDGRLYLPGTKTVTGKDFEETAAQPFVDLGLINSTSGIGIGFLSDNVMLDLQLAAMEKTGNGEIVSQPKVVTSDKETAKILKGAEIPYQEASSSGASTTSFKEAALSLEVTPQITPDNRIVMEVKVTKDAPDFANALNGVPPINKNEVNAKVLVADGETIVIGGVFSNTQTSAVEKVPFLGDLPFLGRMFKRNIVQDKKSELLVFLTPRIMNNQAIAVSR
;
A
#
# COMPACT_ATOMS: atom_id res chain seq x y z
N MET A 1 -28.07 -15.44 -75.16
CA MET A 1 -27.38 -15.05 -73.91
C MET A 1 -28.24 -15.50 -72.74
N ASN A 2 -28.10 -16.77 -72.38
CA ASN A 2 -28.79 -17.47 -71.30
C ASN A 2 -27.98 -18.76 -71.14
N THR A 3 -27.19 -18.88 -70.07
CA THR A 3 -26.66 -20.14 -69.49
C THR A 3 -25.39 -19.82 -68.69
N LEU A 4 -25.52 -19.27 -67.48
CA LEU A 4 -24.40 -19.24 -66.51
C LEU A 4 -24.86 -19.24 -65.04
N ILE A 5 -26.10 -19.65 -64.76
CA ILE A 5 -26.66 -19.76 -63.38
C ILE A 5 -26.88 -21.23 -62.95
N SER A 6 -26.59 -22.22 -63.81
CA SER A 6 -26.92 -23.63 -63.53
C SER A 6 -25.74 -24.52 -63.10
N ARG A 7 -24.52 -24.00 -62.89
CA ARG A 7 -23.33 -24.84 -62.59
C ARG A 7 -22.63 -24.59 -61.25
N LEU A 8 -23.11 -23.66 -60.43
CA LEU A 8 -22.63 -23.49 -59.04
C LEU A 8 -23.55 -24.12 -57.98
N GLY A 9 -24.76 -24.55 -58.34
CA GLY A 9 -25.71 -25.18 -57.41
C GLY A 9 -25.48 -26.68 -57.16
N PHE A 10 -24.62 -27.35 -57.96
CA PHE A 10 -24.43 -28.80 -57.88
C PHE A 10 -23.09 -29.23 -57.25
N SER A 11 -22.15 -28.31 -56.99
CA SER A 11 -20.89 -28.62 -56.29
C SER A 11 -20.97 -28.41 -54.77
N LEU A 12 -22.04 -27.81 -54.24
CA LEU A 12 -22.23 -27.60 -52.80
C LEU A 12 -23.02 -28.74 -52.11
N ILE A 13 -23.60 -29.67 -52.88
CA ILE A 13 -24.41 -30.78 -52.35
C ILE A 13 -23.60 -32.10 -52.29
N ALA A 14 -22.43 -32.17 -52.96
CA ALA A 14 -21.57 -33.35 -52.95
C ALA A 14 -20.45 -33.34 -51.88
N SER A 15 -20.30 -32.26 -51.09
CA SER A 15 -19.33 -32.17 -49.98
C SER A 15 -19.97 -32.32 -48.59
N LEU A 16 -21.23 -32.75 -48.52
CA LEU A 16 -21.97 -33.02 -47.27
C LEU A 16 -22.03 -34.53 -46.90
N ALA A 17 -21.35 -35.39 -47.65
CA ALA A 17 -21.10 -36.78 -47.24
C ALA A 17 -19.81 -36.87 -46.42
N SER A 18 -19.71 -36.06 -45.37
CA SER A 18 -18.72 -36.25 -44.31
C SER A 18 -19.19 -37.41 -43.46
N THR A 19 -18.36 -38.45 -43.38
CA THR A 19 -18.55 -39.61 -42.51
C THR A 19 -19.01 -39.20 -41.11
N SER A 20 -20.26 -39.49 -40.76
CA SER A 20 -20.67 -39.56 -39.37
C SER A 20 -19.81 -40.63 -38.71
N LEU A 21 -18.84 -40.22 -37.89
CA LEU A 21 -18.26 -41.10 -36.89
C LEU A 21 -19.43 -41.51 -35.99
N PHE A 22 -19.81 -42.79 -36.05
CA PHE A 22 -20.78 -43.36 -35.15
C PHE A 22 -20.27 -43.20 -33.70
N ALA A 23 -21.18 -42.94 -32.76
CA ALA A 23 -20.83 -42.75 -31.36
C ALA A 23 -20.53 -44.12 -30.74
N ALA A 24 -19.28 -44.34 -30.32
CA ALA A 24 -18.88 -45.60 -29.69
C ALA A 24 -19.48 -45.69 -28.27
N SER A 25 -20.13 -46.78 -27.90
CA SER A 25 -20.71 -46.98 -26.57
C SER A 25 -19.81 -47.83 -25.68
N LEU A 26 -19.53 -47.35 -24.46
CA LEU A 26 -18.73 -48.04 -23.46
C LEU A 26 -19.54 -49.16 -22.81
N GLN A 27 -19.18 -50.41 -23.09
CA GLN A 27 -19.92 -51.61 -22.70
C GLN A 27 -19.43 -52.24 -21.39
N SER A 28 -18.12 -52.36 -21.21
CA SER A 28 -17.53 -52.99 -20.02
C SER A 28 -16.29 -52.25 -19.51
N LEU A 29 -16.06 -52.37 -18.21
CA LEU A 29 -14.88 -51.88 -17.51
C LEU A 29 -14.36 -53.03 -16.65
N ASP A 30 -13.20 -53.57 -16.99
CA ASP A 30 -12.53 -54.62 -16.23
C ASP A 30 -11.31 -54.03 -15.53
N VAL A 31 -11.02 -54.48 -14.31
CA VAL A 31 -9.90 -53.95 -13.50
C VAL A 31 -9.05 -55.10 -12.99
N ALA A 32 -7.74 -54.99 -13.18
CA ALA A 32 -6.76 -55.96 -12.73
C ALA A 32 -5.60 -55.27 -11.99
N ALA A 33 -5.16 -55.86 -10.87
CA ALA A 33 -3.90 -55.49 -10.22
C ALA A 33 -2.72 -56.09 -10.98
N LEU A 34 -1.72 -55.26 -11.25
CA LEU A 34 -0.43 -55.67 -11.80
C LEU A 34 0.66 -55.58 -10.71
N PRO A 35 1.77 -56.32 -10.83
CA PRO A 35 2.89 -56.22 -9.89
C PRO A 35 3.43 -54.79 -9.78
N GLY A 36 3.81 -54.37 -8.57
CA GLY A 36 4.39 -53.05 -8.30
C GLY A 36 3.36 -51.93 -8.06
N ASP A 37 2.24 -52.24 -7.40
CA ASP A 37 1.14 -51.30 -7.08
C ASP A 37 0.47 -50.64 -8.30
N LYS A 38 0.61 -51.30 -9.46
CA LYS A 38 0.03 -50.88 -10.73
C LYS A 38 -1.40 -51.40 -10.88
N VAL A 39 -2.25 -50.62 -11.52
CA VAL A 39 -3.65 -50.99 -11.78
C VAL A 39 -3.94 -50.81 -13.27
N GLU A 40 -4.40 -51.87 -13.92
CA GLU A 40 -4.88 -51.81 -15.31
C GLU A 40 -6.41 -51.72 -15.30
N LEU A 41 -6.94 -50.71 -15.99
CA LEU A 41 -8.34 -50.59 -16.32
C LEU A 41 -8.51 -50.86 -17.82
N LYS A 42 -9.28 -51.89 -18.16
CA LYS A 42 -9.61 -52.26 -19.54
C LYS A 42 -11.04 -51.84 -19.84
N LEU A 43 -11.20 -50.87 -20.73
CA LEU A 43 -12.49 -50.40 -21.23
C LEU A 43 -12.80 -51.05 -22.58
N THR A 44 -13.99 -51.63 -22.73
CA THR A 44 -14.44 -52.25 -24.00
C THR A 44 -15.60 -51.47 -24.58
N PHE A 45 -15.53 -51.10 -25.86
CA PHE A 45 -16.57 -50.36 -26.56
C PHE A 45 -17.30 -51.27 -27.57
N ASP A 46 -18.23 -50.75 -28.38
CA ASP A 46 -18.80 -51.45 -29.56
C ASP A 46 -18.04 -51.13 -30.86
N GLU A 47 -17.41 -49.96 -30.92
CA GLU A 47 -16.65 -49.46 -32.07
C GLU A 47 -15.25 -48.94 -31.67
N PRO A 48 -14.27 -48.95 -32.60
CA PRO A 48 -12.93 -48.47 -32.31
C PRO A 48 -12.88 -47.03 -31.79
N VAL A 49 -12.23 -46.81 -30.65
CA VAL A 49 -12.13 -45.49 -30.01
C VAL A 49 -10.78 -44.82 -30.25
N SER A 50 -10.81 -43.50 -30.39
CA SER A 50 -9.60 -42.66 -30.45
C SER A 50 -8.93 -42.52 -29.08
N ALA A 51 -7.64 -42.17 -29.04
CA ALA A 51 -6.89 -42.05 -27.79
C ALA A 51 -7.49 -40.97 -26.87
N PRO A 52 -7.68 -41.26 -25.56
CA PRO A 52 -8.28 -40.32 -24.62
C PRO A 52 -7.36 -39.12 -24.35
N ARG A 53 -7.96 -37.97 -24.03
CA ARG A 53 -7.22 -36.81 -23.51
C ARG A 53 -7.31 -36.81 -21.98
N GLY A 54 -6.19 -36.79 -21.27
CA GLY A 54 -6.20 -36.91 -19.81
C GLY A 54 -5.36 -35.89 -19.06
N TYR A 55 -5.70 -35.65 -17.79
CA TYR A 55 -4.94 -34.81 -16.87
C TYR A 55 -5.06 -35.32 -15.42
N THR A 56 -4.12 -34.90 -14.56
CA THR A 56 -4.07 -35.26 -13.15
C THR A 56 -4.41 -34.07 -12.25
N ILE A 57 -5.03 -34.33 -11.10
CA ILE A 57 -5.34 -33.36 -10.05
C ILE A 57 -4.66 -33.86 -8.78
N GLU A 58 -3.89 -33.01 -8.08
CA GLU A 58 -3.10 -33.45 -6.91
C GLU A 58 -3.89 -33.46 -5.60
N GLN A 59 -4.79 -32.50 -5.42
CA GLN A 59 -5.56 -32.33 -4.18
C GLN A 59 -7.06 -32.17 -4.46
N PRO A 60 -7.85 -33.26 -4.36
CA PRO A 60 -7.45 -34.65 -4.09
C PRO A 60 -6.86 -35.36 -5.33
N ALA A 61 -6.04 -36.40 -5.11
CA ALA A 61 -5.36 -37.17 -6.15
C ALA A 61 -6.35 -37.86 -7.11
N ARG A 62 -6.43 -37.39 -8.37
CA ARG A 62 -7.34 -37.92 -9.41
C ARG A 62 -6.70 -37.95 -10.79
N ILE A 63 -7.09 -38.89 -11.63
CA ILE A 63 -6.83 -38.89 -13.08
C ILE A 63 -8.17 -38.70 -13.79
N ALA A 64 -8.30 -37.70 -14.65
CA ALA A 64 -9.48 -37.49 -15.48
C ALA A 64 -9.13 -37.77 -16.96
N LEU A 65 -9.87 -38.65 -17.63
CA LEU A 65 -9.73 -38.99 -19.04
C LEU A 65 -11.01 -38.63 -19.80
N ASP A 66 -10.88 -37.83 -20.85
CA ASP A 66 -11.97 -37.44 -21.75
C ASP A 66 -11.96 -38.32 -23.00
N LEU A 67 -13.09 -38.99 -23.22
CA LEU A 67 -13.40 -39.84 -24.38
C LEU A 67 -14.37 -39.11 -25.30
N PRO A 68 -13.92 -38.56 -26.44
CA PRO A 68 -14.79 -37.86 -27.38
C PRO A 68 -15.69 -38.84 -28.15
N GLY A 69 -16.95 -38.48 -28.33
CA GLY A 69 -17.94 -39.25 -29.09
C GLY A 69 -18.36 -40.57 -28.43
N VAL A 70 -18.10 -40.75 -27.13
CA VAL A 70 -18.41 -41.99 -26.41
C VAL A 70 -19.66 -41.84 -25.54
N GLU A 71 -20.61 -42.76 -25.65
CA GLU A 71 -21.79 -42.88 -24.77
C GLU A 71 -21.54 -43.90 -23.64
N ASN A 72 -22.04 -43.67 -22.42
CA ASN A 72 -21.83 -44.60 -21.31
C ASN A 72 -22.96 -45.65 -21.18
N LYS A 73 -22.68 -46.93 -21.49
CA LYS A 73 -23.61 -48.06 -21.31
C LYS A 73 -23.22 -49.04 -20.19
N LEU A 74 -22.32 -48.65 -19.28
CA LEU A 74 -21.90 -49.49 -18.14
C LEU A 74 -22.99 -49.74 -17.09
N GLY A 75 -24.11 -49.02 -17.14
CA GLY A 75 -25.21 -49.12 -16.18
C GLY A 75 -24.92 -48.53 -14.79
N VAL A 76 -23.69 -48.11 -14.51
CA VAL A 76 -23.28 -47.46 -13.25
C VAL A 76 -22.43 -46.21 -13.50
N LYS A 77 -22.74 -45.13 -12.77
CA LYS A 77 -22.00 -43.85 -12.85
C LYS A 77 -20.76 -43.82 -11.95
N ASN A 78 -20.72 -44.63 -10.91
CA ASN A 78 -19.59 -44.75 -9.99
C ASN A 78 -19.38 -46.22 -9.66
N ARG A 79 -18.12 -46.67 -9.68
CA ARG A 79 -17.72 -48.02 -9.32
C ARG A 79 -16.49 -47.96 -8.41
N GLU A 80 -16.59 -48.59 -7.25
CA GLU A 80 -15.43 -48.78 -6.38
C GLU A 80 -14.50 -49.82 -7.01
N LEU A 81 -13.21 -49.48 -7.09
CA LEU A 81 -12.19 -50.35 -7.66
C LEU A 81 -11.45 -51.09 -6.57
N GLY A 82 -11.12 -50.42 -5.46
CA GLY A 82 -10.57 -51.04 -4.24
C GLY A 82 -9.25 -51.83 -4.42
N VAL A 83 -8.56 -51.66 -5.54
CA VAL A 83 -7.40 -52.47 -5.96
C VAL A 83 -6.23 -51.54 -6.27
N GLY A 84 -5.07 -51.82 -5.65
CA GLY A 84 -3.86 -50.98 -5.77
C GLY A 84 -4.09 -49.53 -5.32
N ASN A 85 -3.47 -48.59 -6.04
CA ASN A 85 -3.60 -47.15 -5.79
C ASN A 85 -4.95 -46.54 -6.28
N ALA A 86 -5.79 -47.28 -7.01
CA ALA A 86 -7.07 -46.80 -7.53
C ALA A 86 -8.24 -47.11 -6.57
N ARG A 87 -8.93 -46.07 -6.10
CA ARG A 87 -10.04 -46.19 -5.13
C ARG A 87 -11.38 -46.39 -5.80
N SER A 88 -11.73 -45.52 -6.75
CA SER A 88 -13.00 -45.59 -7.49
C SER A 88 -12.88 -44.96 -8.86
N VAL A 89 -13.79 -45.33 -9.75
CA VAL A 89 -13.98 -44.72 -11.06
C VAL A 89 -15.37 -44.11 -11.16
N THR A 90 -15.44 -42.86 -11.59
CA THR A 90 -16.68 -42.14 -11.90
C THR A 90 -16.75 -41.87 -13.40
N VAL A 91 -17.84 -42.25 -14.04
CA VAL A 91 -18.11 -41.99 -15.45
C VAL A 91 -19.17 -40.91 -15.56
N VAL A 92 -18.82 -39.78 -16.18
CA VAL A 92 -19.70 -38.62 -16.34
C VAL A 92 -19.85 -38.32 -17.82
N GLU A 93 -21.08 -38.36 -18.31
CA GLU A 93 -21.41 -38.04 -19.70
C GLU A 93 -21.86 -36.57 -19.82
N ALA A 94 -21.28 -35.82 -20.76
CA ALA A 94 -21.56 -34.40 -20.95
C ALA A 94 -21.49 -34.02 -22.43
N GLY A 95 -22.63 -34.04 -23.13
CA GLY A 95 -22.71 -33.78 -24.57
C GLY A 95 -21.98 -34.85 -25.37
N ASP A 96 -21.17 -34.46 -26.36
CA ASP A 96 -20.42 -35.38 -27.23
C ASP A 96 -19.15 -35.97 -26.57
N ARG A 97 -19.09 -36.11 -25.24
CA ARG A 97 -17.93 -36.69 -24.55
C ARG A 97 -18.29 -37.35 -23.23
N THR A 98 -17.62 -38.45 -22.95
CA THR A 98 -17.65 -39.14 -21.66
C THR A 98 -16.34 -38.91 -20.92
N ARG A 99 -16.42 -38.41 -19.69
CA ARG A 99 -15.28 -38.21 -18.79
C ARG A 99 -15.21 -39.35 -17.78
N LEU A 100 -14.07 -40.05 -17.75
CA LEU A 100 -13.72 -41.06 -16.78
C LEU A 100 -12.81 -40.45 -15.70
N ILE A 101 -13.24 -40.43 -14.45
CA ILE A 101 -12.48 -39.88 -13.32
C ILE A 101 -12.07 -41.03 -12.40
N ILE A 102 -10.77 -41.30 -12.32
CA ILE A 102 -10.19 -42.31 -11.44
C ILE A 102 -9.71 -41.60 -10.17
N ASN A 103 -10.32 -41.91 -9.02
CA ASN A 103 -9.88 -41.41 -7.72
C ASN A 103 -8.74 -42.28 -7.18
N LEU A 104 -7.65 -41.65 -6.76
CA LEU A 104 -6.45 -42.34 -6.28
C LEU A 104 -6.22 -42.12 -4.78
N ALA A 105 -5.47 -43.02 -4.16
CA ALA A 105 -4.99 -42.83 -2.78
C ALA A 105 -3.82 -41.83 -2.73
N THR A 106 -2.92 -41.95 -3.70
CA THR A 106 -1.75 -41.09 -3.90
C THR A 106 -1.62 -40.79 -5.40
N LEU A 107 -1.11 -39.62 -5.78
CA LEU A 107 -0.97 -39.30 -7.20
C LEU A 107 0.07 -40.23 -7.84
N ALA A 108 -0.29 -40.88 -8.96
CA ALA A 108 0.59 -41.77 -9.70
C ALA A 108 0.55 -41.47 -11.21
N PRO A 109 1.66 -41.68 -11.94
CA PRO A 109 1.68 -41.56 -13.40
C PRO A 109 0.75 -42.58 -14.04
N TYR A 110 0.24 -42.29 -15.23
CA TYR A 110 -0.61 -43.22 -15.97
C TYR A 110 -0.21 -43.27 -17.44
N ASN A 111 -0.54 -44.39 -18.09
CA ASN A 111 -0.38 -44.60 -19.52
C ASN A 111 -1.70 -45.11 -20.12
N THR A 112 -2.01 -44.71 -21.36
CA THR A 112 -3.20 -45.15 -22.09
C THR A 112 -2.82 -45.80 -23.41
N ARG A 113 -3.47 -46.90 -23.76
CA ARG A 113 -3.26 -47.62 -25.02
C ARG A 113 -4.61 -48.03 -25.60
N ALA A 114 -4.96 -47.49 -26.77
CA ALA A 114 -6.10 -47.95 -27.54
C ALA A 114 -5.67 -49.10 -28.47
N ASP A 115 -6.40 -50.21 -28.47
CA ASP A 115 -6.20 -51.37 -29.32
C ASP A 115 -7.56 -51.80 -29.90
N GLY A 116 -7.84 -51.33 -31.12
CA GLY A 116 -9.14 -51.49 -31.77
C GLY A 116 -10.28 -50.95 -30.91
N ASN A 117 -11.12 -51.87 -30.43
CA ASN A 117 -12.32 -51.59 -29.64
C ASN A 117 -12.09 -51.64 -28.11
N GLN A 118 -10.82 -51.66 -27.69
CA GLN A 118 -10.43 -51.72 -26.28
C GLN A 118 -9.47 -50.58 -25.94
N LEU A 119 -9.66 -49.96 -24.77
CA LEU A 119 -8.76 -48.95 -24.22
C LEU A 119 -8.22 -49.45 -22.88
N TYR A 120 -6.91 -49.52 -22.78
CA TYR A 120 -6.19 -49.88 -21.57
C TYR A 120 -5.68 -48.62 -20.90
N VAL A 121 -5.93 -48.47 -19.60
CA VAL A 121 -5.41 -47.39 -18.76
C VAL A 121 -4.61 -48.04 -17.64
N ILE A 122 -3.30 -47.88 -17.66
CA ILE A 122 -2.41 -48.43 -16.62
C ILE A 122 -2.00 -47.29 -15.71
N VAL A 123 -2.45 -47.34 -14.46
CA VAL A 123 -2.08 -46.41 -13.39
C VAL A 123 -0.87 -46.99 -12.65
N GLY A 124 0.15 -46.16 -12.44
CA GLY A 124 1.45 -46.52 -11.85
C GLY A 124 2.55 -46.83 -12.88
N GLU A 125 2.33 -46.58 -14.18
CA GLU A 125 3.32 -46.81 -15.24
C GLU A 125 3.63 -45.54 -16.03
N GLU A 126 4.92 -45.20 -16.14
CA GLU A 126 5.41 -44.11 -17.00
C GLU A 126 5.39 -44.53 -18.48
N ALA A 127 5.00 -43.62 -19.38
CA ALA A 127 4.95 -43.88 -20.81
C ALA A 127 6.34 -44.20 -21.39
N LYS A 128 6.54 -45.42 -21.91
CA LYS A 128 7.73 -45.80 -22.69
C LYS A 128 7.52 -45.48 -24.17
N ALA A 129 8.37 -44.60 -24.73
CA ALA A 129 8.47 -44.38 -26.16
C ALA A 129 8.99 -45.66 -26.86
N GLY A 130 8.12 -46.36 -27.58
CA GLY A 130 8.47 -47.54 -28.36
C GLY A 130 8.98 -47.17 -29.76
N PHE A 131 10.23 -47.49 -30.05
CA PHE A 131 10.73 -47.63 -31.42
C PHE A 131 10.50 -49.07 -31.89
N THR A 132 9.92 -49.25 -33.08
CA THR A 132 10.16 -50.43 -33.92
C THR A 132 11.02 -50.00 -35.10
N SER A 133 12.11 -50.74 -35.32
CA SER A 133 13.07 -50.50 -36.40
C SER A 133 12.56 -51.06 -37.73
N ALA A 134 12.65 -50.27 -38.78
CA ALA A 134 12.89 -50.76 -40.13
C ALA A 134 13.73 -49.72 -40.89
N ALA A 135 14.82 -50.16 -41.50
CA ALA A 135 15.63 -49.40 -42.45
C ALA A 135 15.86 -50.29 -43.69
N PRO A 136 16.30 -49.77 -44.85
CA PRO A 136 16.35 -48.38 -45.31
C PRO A 136 15.72 -48.20 -46.71
N LEU A 137 15.46 -46.95 -47.15
CA LEU A 137 15.65 -46.52 -48.56
C LEU A 137 15.50 -44.99 -48.71
N ALA A 138 16.58 -44.40 -49.24
CA ALA A 138 16.67 -43.19 -50.08
C ALA A 138 16.18 -41.81 -49.57
N THR A 139 17.18 -40.97 -49.25
CA THR A 139 17.40 -39.57 -49.68
C THR A 139 16.23 -38.58 -49.67
N THR A 140 16.32 -37.54 -48.81
CA THR A 140 16.64 -36.15 -49.22
C THR A 140 16.78 -35.23 -48.00
N GLU A 141 17.90 -34.51 -47.97
CA GLU A 141 18.16 -33.17 -47.43
C GLU A 141 17.65 -32.77 -46.03
N SER A 142 18.61 -32.50 -45.14
CA SER A 142 18.41 -31.73 -43.92
C SER A 142 18.12 -30.25 -44.22
N PRO A 143 17.10 -29.67 -43.59
CA PRO A 143 17.23 -28.38 -42.97
C PRO A 143 17.39 -28.56 -41.45
N ARG A 144 18.39 -27.84 -40.91
CA ARG A 144 18.68 -27.55 -39.50
C ARG A 144 17.69 -28.12 -38.47
N SER A 145 18.23 -28.91 -37.55
CA SER A 145 17.62 -29.19 -36.25
C SER A 145 16.99 -27.93 -35.66
N GLN A 146 15.65 -27.89 -35.60
CA GLN A 146 14.97 -27.06 -34.61
C GLN A 146 15.45 -27.57 -33.25
N ALA A 147 16.37 -26.82 -32.65
CA ALA A 147 16.66 -26.95 -31.23
C ALA A 147 15.31 -26.92 -30.50
N ALA A 148 15.09 -27.88 -29.60
CA ALA A 148 13.95 -27.84 -28.69
C ALA A 148 13.91 -26.44 -28.06
N MET A 149 12.85 -25.69 -28.32
CA MET A 149 12.70 -24.34 -27.77
C MET A 149 12.87 -24.43 -26.26
N PRO A 150 13.69 -23.55 -25.64
CA PRO A 150 13.84 -23.55 -24.19
C PRO A 150 12.47 -23.31 -23.56
N LYS A 151 12.12 -24.13 -22.56
CA LYS A 151 10.89 -23.95 -21.79
C LYS A 151 10.97 -22.59 -21.10
N GLU A 152 9.95 -21.74 -21.26
CA GLU A 152 9.94 -20.38 -20.71
C GLU A 152 8.56 -19.96 -20.21
N VAL A 153 8.55 -19.01 -19.27
CA VAL A 153 7.34 -18.28 -18.87
C VAL A 153 7.12 -17.14 -19.87
N ARG A 154 5.98 -17.14 -20.56
CA ARG A 154 5.65 -16.16 -21.60
C ARG A 154 4.99 -14.91 -21.06
N ASN A 155 4.15 -15.05 -20.03
CA ASN A 155 3.43 -13.93 -19.45
C ASN A 155 3.03 -14.24 -18.00
N ILE A 156 2.93 -13.19 -17.18
CA ILE A 156 2.41 -13.23 -15.82
C ILE A 156 1.44 -12.07 -15.69
N ASP A 157 0.16 -12.38 -15.47
CA ASP A 157 -0.91 -11.40 -15.34
C ASP A 157 -1.69 -11.60 -14.03
N PHE A 158 -2.35 -10.54 -13.57
CA PHE A 158 -3.19 -10.57 -12.39
C PHE A 158 -4.59 -10.03 -12.71
N GLN A 159 -5.62 -10.79 -12.33
CA GLN A 159 -7.01 -10.44 -12.57
C GLN A 159 -7.85 -10.62 -11.31
N ARG A 160 -8.72 -9.65 -11.02
CA ARG A 160 -9.73 -9.76 -9.96
C ARG A 160 -10.93 -10.56 -10.47
N GLY A 161 -11.26 -11.66 -9.79
CA GLY A 161 -12.45 -12.45 -10.08
C GLY A 161 -13.74 -11.86 -9.47
N PRO A 162 -14.91 -12.35 -9.91
CA PRO A 162 -16.22 -11.80 -9.52
C PRO A 162 -16.55 -11.94 -8.03
N GLN A 163 -15.96 -12.93 -7.33
CA GLN A 163 -16.16 -13.15 -5.89
C GLN A 163 -15.07 -12.51 -5.01
N GLY A 164 -14.23 -11.62 -5.57
CA GLY A 164 -13.12 -11.01 -4.83
C GLY A 164 -11.87 -11.88 -4.72
N GLU A 165 -11.81 -12.98 -5.47
CA GLU A 165 -10.59 -13.78 -5.62
C GLU A 165 -9.54 -13.05 -6.47
N GLY A 166 -8.27 -13.23 -6.12
CA GLY A 166 -7.13 -12.80 -6.94
C GLY A 166 -6.66 -13.96 -7.81
N ASN A 167 -6.75 -13.81 -9.13
CA ASN A 167 -6.29 -14.83 -10.08
C ASN A 167 -4.95 -14.41 -10.66
N VAL A 168 -3.91 -15.20 -10.39
CA VAL A 168 -2.60 -15.08 -11.02
C VAL A 168 -2.57 -16.02 -12.23
N VAL A 169 -2.47 -15.45 -13.42
CA VAL A 169 -2.51 -16.19 -14.69
C VAL A 169 -1.11 -16.20 -15.30
N ILE A 170 -0.55 -17.40 -15.48
CA ILE A 170 0.81 -17.61 -15.99
C ILE A 170 0.70 -18.35 -17.31
N ASP A 171 1.13 -17.72 -18.40
CA ASP A 171 1.22 -18.36 -19.71
C ASP A 171 2.61 -19.00 -19.86
N LEU A 172 2.64 -20.28 -20.20
CA LEU A 172 3.83 -21.12 -20.33
C LEU A 172 4.10 -21.43 -21.80
N SER A 173 5.36 -21.68 -22.14
CA SER A 173 5.75 -22.05 -23.51
C SER A 173 5.20 -23.42 -23.94
N ASP A 174 4.98 -24.31 -22.98
CA ASP A 174 4.53 -25.69 -23.19
C ASP A 174 3.71 -26.20 -22.00
N SER A 175 2.64 -26.93 -22.30
CA SER A 175 1.82 -27.69 -21.35
C SER A 175 2.58 -28.75 -20.54
N THR A 176 3.77 -29.18 -20.98
CA THR A 176 4.60 -30.15 -20.24
C THR A 176 5.43 -29.54 -19.09
N VAL A 177 5.27 -28.25 -18.82
CA VAL A 177 5.87 -27.58 -17.66
C VAL A 177 4.98 -27.79 -16.45
N ASN A 178 5.48 -28.49 -15.43
CA ASN A 178 4.75 -28.75 -14.18
C ASN A 178 5.25 -27.79 -13.08
N PRO A 179 4.35 -27.04 -12.42
CA PRO A 179 4.70 -26.22 -11.26
C PRO A 179 4.84 -27.08 -9.98
N ASP A 180 5.79 -26.73 -9.12
CA ASP A 180 5.82 -27.14 -7.71
C ASP A 180 5.30 -25.97 -6.87
N ILE A 181 4.14 -26.14 -6.22
CA ILE A 181 3.45 -25.09 -5.48
C ILE A 181 3.55 -25.36 -3.98
N ARG A 182 4.10 -24.40 -3.24
CA ARG A 182 4.31 -24.50 -1.79
C ARG A 182 3.82 -23.26 -1.09
N GLU A 183 3.11 -23.44 0.02
CA GLU A 183 2.70 -22.35 0.89
C GLU A 183 3.67 -22.23 2.07
N GLN A 184 4.30 -21.07 2.24
CA GLN A 184 5.23 -20.79 3.33
C GLN A 184 5.01 -19.38 3.87
N GLY A 185 4.57 -19.27 5.13
CA GLY A 185 4.50 -18.00 5.86
C GLY A 185 3.60 -16.94 5.21
N GLY A 186 2.44 -17.33 4.67
CA GLY A 186 1.51 -16.41 3.97
C GLY A 186 1.92 -16.07 2.54
N LYS A 187 2.96 -16.72 2.01
CA LYS A 187 3.37 -16.63 0.61
C LYS A 187 3.13 -17.95 -0.11
N ILE A 188 2.72 -17.87 -1.36
CA ILE A 188 2.62 -19.03 -2.26
C ILE A 188 3.80 -18.97 -3.23
N LEU A 189 4.69 -19.95 -3.13
CA LEU A 189 5.84 -20.13 -4.00
C LEU A 189 5.48 -21.13 -5.10
N ILE A 190 5.54 -20.68 -6.35
CA ILE A 190 5.35 -21.50 -7.55
C ILE A 190 6.71 -21.65 -8.22
N SER A 191 7.27 -22.86 -8.23
CA SER A 191 8.60 -23.13 -8.79
C SER A 191 8.48 -23.93 -10.08
N PHE A 192 9.11 -23.47 -11.14
CA PHE A 192 9.18 -24.15 -12.43
C PHE A 192 10.62 -24.61 -12.69
N ALA A 193 10.85 -25.93 -12.62
CA ALA A 193 12.16 -26.51 -12.90
C ALA A 193 12.54 -26.34 -14.38
N LYS A 194 13.81 -26.02 -14.65
CA LYS A 194 14.38 -25.92 -16.01
C LYS A 194 13.59 -25.02 -16.97
N THR A 195 12.95 -23.99 -16.42
CA THR A 195 12.14 -23.03 -17.18
C THR A 195 12.78 -21.65 -17.06
N ALA A 196 12.97 -20.97 -18.19
CA ALA A 196 13.56 -19.64 -18.27
C ALA A 196 12.52 -18.53 -18.01
N LEU A 197 12.94 -17.46 -17.35
CA LEU A 197 12.15 -16.24 -17.16
C LEU A 197 12.76 -15.09 -17.97
N PRO A 198 12.07 -14.59 -19.02
CA PRO A 198 12.48 -13.42 -19.77
C PRO A 198 12.70 -12.19 -18.87
N GLU A 199 13.70 -11.38 -19.21
CA GLU A 199 14.05 -10.16 -18.46
C GLU A 199 12.88 -9.20 -18.20
N PRO A 200 11.97 -8.95 -19.16
CA PRO A 200 10.81 -8.07 -18.93
C PRO A 200 9.83 -8.57 -17.87
N LEU A 201 9.82 -9.88 -17.59
CA LEU A 201 8.93 -10.49 -16.61
C LEU A 201 9.55 -10.59 -15.21
N ARG A 202 10.81 -10.14 -15.03
CA ARG A 202 11.48 -10.05 -13.72
C ARG A 202 11.04 -8.81 -12.96
N VAL A 203 9.73 -8.69 -12.75
CA VAL A 203 9.10 -7.54 -12.12
C VAL A 203 8.31 -7.97 -10.90
N ARG A 204 8.06 -7.01 -10.00
CA ARG A 204 7.15 -7.14 -8.87
C ARG A 204 5.88 -6.35 -9.20
N LEU A 205 4.79 -7.06 -9.43
CA LEU A 205 3.46 -6.49 -9.64
C LEU A 205 2.88 -6.13 -8.25
N ASP A 206 2.50 -4.86 -8.08
CA ASP A 206 1.69 -4.40 -6.95
C ASP A 206 0.21 -4.45 -7.36
N VAL A 207 -0.58 -5.23 -6.65
CA VAL A 207 -1.99 -5.52 -7.00
C VAL A 207 -2.95 -5.16 -5.85
N LYS A 208 -2.50 -4.31 -4.92
CA LYS A 208 -3.29 -3.91 -3.74
C LYS A 208 -4.59 -3.20 -4.09
N ASP A 209 -4.59 -2.42 -5.17
CA ASP A 209 -5.74 -1.63 -5.61
C ASP A 209 -6.92 -2.50 -6.07
N PHE A 210 -6.71 -3.79 -6.32
CA PHE A 210 -7.75 -4.71 -6.77
C PHE A 210 -8.59 -5.31 -5.63
N ALA A 211 -8.38 -4.90 -4.37
CA ALA A 211 -9.18 -5.33 -3.23
C ALA A 211 -9.33 -6.87 -3.16
N THR A 212 -8.21 -7.59 -3.34
CA THR A 212 -8.10 -9.05 -3.19
C THR A 212 -7.11 -9.37 -2.06
N PRO A 213 -7.03 -10.63 -1.59
CA PRO A 213 -6.03 -11.02 -0.59
C PRO A 213 -4.58 -10.87 -1.05
N VAL A 214 -4.35 -10.87 -2.37
CA VAL A 214 -3.01 -10.76 -2.96
C VAL A 214 -2.55 -9.32 -2.91
N GLN A 215 -1.34 -9.10 -2.39
CA GLN A 215 -0.71 -7.79 -2.33
C GLN A 215 0.34 -7.63 -3.43
N PHE A 216 1.16 -8.68 -3.63
CA PHE A 216 2.26 -8.64 -4.58
C PHE A 216 2.42 -9.96 -5.33
N VAL A 217 2.80 -9.88 -6.60
CA VAL A 217 3.26 -11.04 -7.39
C VAL A 217 4.66 -10.71 -7.89
N SER A 218 5.64 -11.53 -7.56
CA SER A 218 7.03 -11.31 -7.97
C SER A 218 7.58 -12.55 -8.65
N ALA A 219 8.29 -12.36 -9.76
CA ALA A 219 8.92 -13.44 -10.49
C ALA A 219 10.43 -13.26 -10.51
N SER A 220 11.15 -14.33 -10.20
CA SER A 220 12.61 -14.36 -10.13
C SER A 220 13.14 -15.61 -10.83
N SER A 221 14.33 -15.50 -11.40
CA SER A 221 15.04 -16.64 -12.01
C SER A 221 16.19 -17.04 -11.11
N ASN A 222 16.28 -18.32 -10.77
CA ASN A 222 17.43 -18.94 -10.16
C ASN A 222 18.24 -19.73 -11.21
N ALA A 223 19.40 -20.29 -10.85
CA ALA A 223 20.32 -20.93 -11.79
C ALA A 223 19.71 -22.09 -12.63
N ASN A 224 18.59 -22.68 -12.19
CA ASN A 224 17.91 -23.76 -12.91
C ASN A 224 16.38 -23.82 -12.69
N SER A 225 15.78 -22.77 -12.13
CA SER A 225 14.32 -22.68 -11.91
C SER A 225 13.83 -21.24 -12.06
N THR A 226 12.55 -21.10 -12.40
CA THR A 226 11.82 -19.83 -12.29
C THR A 226 10.88 -19.93 -11.11
N ASP A 227 11.00 -18.98 -10.19
CA ASP A 227 10.23 -18.95 -8.96
C ASP A 227 9.30 -17.72 -8.97
N ILE A 228 7.99 -17.96 -8.89
CA ILE A 228 6.97 -16.91 -8.77
C ILE A 228 6.44 -16.94 -7.34
N VAL A 229 6.60 -15.82 -6.63
CA VAL A 229 6.15 -15.64 -5.25
C VAL A 229 4.95 -14.71 -5.23
N VAL A 230 3.83 -15.24 -4.74
CA VAL A 230 2.60 -14.50 -4.49
C VAL A 230 2.52 -14.19 -3.00
N GLU A 231 2.59 -12.91 -2.63
CA GLU A 231 2.44 -12.44 -1.25
C GLU A 231 0.98 -12.09 -0.98
N SER A 232 0.37 -12.77 -0.02
CA SER A 232 -1.04 -12.62 0.34
C SER A 232 -1.18 -12.22 1.81
N THR A 233 -2.26 -11.50 2.12
CA THR A 233 -2.58 -11.05 3.49
C THR A 233 -3.88 -11.65 4.00
N GLY A 234 -3.95 -11.90 5.30
CA GLY A 234 -5.11 -12.52 5.93
C GLY A 234 -5.17 -14.02 5.71
N HIS A 235 -6.32 -14.61 6.01
CA HIS A 235 -6.58 -16.02 5.76
C HIS A 235 -7.20 -16.19 4.37
N PHE A 236 -6.65 -17.11 3.58
CA PHE A 236 -7.10 -17.34 2.21
C PHE A 236 -7.08 -18.83 1.89
N ASP A 237 -7.87 -19.21 0.88
CA ASP A 237 -7.80 -20.50 0.20
C ASP A 237 -7.12 -20.29 -1.15
N HIS A 238 -6.40 -21.29 -1.65
CA HIS A 238 -5.83 -21.24 -2.99
C HIS A 238 -6.13 -22.50 -3.80
N MET A 239 -6.37 -22.33 -5.10
CA MET A 239 -6.58 -23.43 -6.04
C MET A 239 -5.75 -23.17 -7.29
N ALA A 240 -4.92 -24.14 -7.67
CA ALA A 240 -4.12 -24.09 -8.88
C ALA A 240 -4.62 -25.10 -9.90
N TYR A 241 -4.78 -24.68 -11.14
CA TYR A 241 -5.12 -25.58 -12.25
C TYR A 241 -4.44 -25.11 -13.54
N GLN A 242 -3.99 -26.07 -14.34
CA GLN A 242 -3.33 -25.80 -15.61
C GLN A 242 -4.20 -26.30 -16.76
N THR A 243 -4.54 -25.41 -17.69
CA THR A 243 -5.30 -25.73 -18.90
C THR A 243 -4.40 -25.51 -20.10
N GLY A 244 -3.85 -26.60 -20.64
CA GLY A 244 -2.85 -26.53 -21.71
C GLY A 244 -1.61 -25.77 -21.26
N ASN A 245 -1.35 -24.63 -21.91
CA ASN A 245 -0.19 -23.79 -21.65
C ASN A 245 -0.46 -22.67 -20.62
N ARG A 246 -1.62 -22.64 -19.96
CA ARG A 246 -1.98 -21.60 -19.01
C ARG A 246 -2.19 -22.18 -17.62
N LEU A 247 -1.41 -21.71 -16.66
CA LEU A 247 -1.58 -22.00 -15.23
C LEU A 247 -2.33 -20.85 -14.56
N THR A 248 -3.43 -21.16 -13.89
CA THR A 248 -4.17 -20.18 -13.09
C THR A 248 -4.10 -20.57 -11.62
N LEU A 249 -3.57 -19.66 -10.79
CA LEU A 249 -3.65 -19.75 -9.34
C LEU A 249 -4.73 -18.78 -8.85
N SER A 250 -5.81 -19.32 -8.30
CA SER A 250 -6.91 -18.54 -7.76
C SER A 250 -6.81 -18.48 -6.23
N ILE A 251 -6.74 -17.27 -5.66
CA ILE A 251 -6.64 -17.04 -4.22
C ILE A 251 -7.91 -16.35 -3.73
N LYS A 252 -8.68 -17.02 -2.85
CA LYS A 252 -9.96 -16.54 -2.32
C LYS A 252 -9.83 -16.18 -0.84
N PRO A 253 -10.37 -15.02 -0.36
CA PRO A 253 -10.40 -14.71 1.06
C PRO A 253 -11.27 -15.72 1.82
N LEU A 254 -10.80 -16.18 2.98
CA LEU A 254 -11.62 -16.94 3.92
C LEU A 254 -12.40 -15.97 4.83
N SER A 255 -13.70 -16.21 5.01
CA SER A 255 -14.50 -15.50 6.01
C SER A 255 -14.23 -16.05 7.42
N GLU A 256 -14.54 -15.27 8.46
CA GLU A 256 -14.41 -15.72 9.85
C GLU A 256 -15.29 -16.95 10.14
N ASP A 257 -16.51 -17.01 9.57
CA ASP A 257 -17.40 -18.18 9.65
C ASP A 257 -16.78 -19.44 9.03
N ASP A 258 -16.05 -19.30 7.92
CA ASP A 258 -15.38 -20.43 7.25
C ASP A 258 -14.13 -20.91 8.03
N LEU A 259 -13.45 -19.99 8.73
CA LEU A 259 -12.37 -20.31 9.65
C LEU A 259 -12.88 -21.03 10.90
N GLU A 260 -14.02 -20.62 11.45
CA GLU A 260 -14.66 -21.30 12.58
C GLU A 260 -15.14 -22.70 12.19
N LYS A 261 -15.76 -22.86 11.01
CA LYS A 261 -16.10 -24.19 10.47
C LYS A 261 -14.87 -25.07 10.26
N ARG A 262 -13.79 -24.55 9.66
CA ARG A 262 -12.55 -25.32 9.50
C ARG A 262 -11.85 -25.65 10.83
N LYS A 263 -11.86 -24.74 11.81
CA LYS A 263 -11.30 -24.99 13.14
C LYS A 263 -12.13 -26.02 13.90
N ALA A 264 -13.45 -25.98 13.77
CA ALA A 264 -14.36 -26.99 14.30
C ALA A 264 -14.17 -28.36 13.63
N GLU A 265 -13.87 -28.39 12.32
CA GLU A 265 -13.72 -29.62 11.55
C GLU A 265 -12.31 -30.27 11.66
N ARG A 266 -11.23 -29.49 11.80
CA ARG A 266 -9.84 -30.03 11.79
C ARG A 266 -9.36 -30.63 13.12
N PHE A 267 -10.00 -30.32 14.25
CA PHE A 267 -9.45 -30.66 15.58
C PHE A 267 -10.43 -31.29 16.57
N ALA A 268 -11.65 -31.66 16.18
CA ALA A 268 -12.62 -32.15 17.15
C ALA A 268 -12.23 -33.50 17.80
N TYR A 269 -11.54 -34.38 17.06
CA TYR A 269 -11.24 -35.74 17.51
C TYR A 269 -9.90 -36.25 16.96
N SER A 270 -8.98 -36.61 17.85
CA SER A 270 -7.58 -37.00 17.57
C SER A 270 -7.18 -38.34 18.21
N GLY A 271 -8.11 -38.99 18.90
CA GLY A 271 -7.87 -40.24 19.62
C GLY A 271 -7.52 -41.43 18.72
N GLU A 272 -6.81 -42.40 19.29
CA GLU A 272 -6.59 -43.71 18.68
C GLU A 272 -7.92 -44.33 18.23
N LYS A 273 -7.90 -44.97 17.05
CA LYS A 273 -9.12 -45.46 16.40
C LYS A 273 -9.55 -46.77 17.03
N LEU A 274 -10.82 -46.85 17.41
CA LEU A 274 -11.47 -48.04 17.92
C LEU A 274 -12.59 -48.51 17.00
N SER A 275 -12.87 -49.81 17.05
CA SER A 275 -14.01 -50.43 16.37
C SER A 275 -14.77 -51.25 17.40
N LEU A 276 -16.04 -50.93 17.60
CA LEU A 276 -16.90 -51.52 18.63
C LEU A 276 -18.25 -51.86 18.00
N ASN A 277 -18.83 -52.99 18.38
CA ASN A 277 -20.17 -53.36 17.92
C ASN A 277 -20.94 -53.93 19.10
N PHE A 278 -21.86 -53.13 19.64
CA PHE A 278 -22.70 -53.50 20.75
C PHE A 278 -24.17 -53.32 20.41
N GLN A 279 -24.96 -54.29 20.83
CA GLN A 279 -26.41 -54.25 20.79
C GLN A 279 -26.89 -54.33 22.22
N ASP A 280 -27.69 -53.33 22.63
CA ASP A 280 -28.33 -53.28 23.94
C ASP A 280 -27.38 -53.44 25.14
N ILE A 281 -26.28 -52.66 25.17
CA ILE A 281 -25.30 -52.67 26.26
C ILE A 281 -25.53 -51.50 27.21
N ASP A 282 -25.26 -51.70 28.50
CA ASP A 282 -25.32 -50.63 29.50
C ASP A 282 -24.27 -49.53 29.21
N VAL A 283 -24.69 -48.26 29.30
CA VAL A 283 -23.85 -47.10 28.98
C VAL A 283 -22.60 -47.03 29.85
N ARG A 284 -22.66 -47.43 31.13
CA ARG A 284 -21.50 -47.46 32.04
C ARG A 284 -20.46 -48.47 31.55
N SER A 285 -20.91 -49.60 31.03
CA SER A 285 -20.03 -50.65 30.49
C SER A 285 -19.30 -50.17 29.22
N VAL A 286 -19.97 -49.40 28.37
CA VAL A 286 -19.35 -48.79 27.18
C VAL A 286 -18.34 -47.71 27.57
N LEU A 287 -18.69 -46.83 28.53
CA LEU A 287 -17.79 -45.79 29.03
C LEU A 287 -16.55 -46.41 29.69
N GLN A 288 -16.72 -47.49 30.45
CA GLN A 288 -15.61 -48.22 31.06
C GLN A 288 -14.68 -48.81 30.01
N LEU A 289 -15.22 -49.44 28.96
CA LEU A 289 -14.39 -50.01 27.90
C LEU A 289 -13.58 -48.94 27.15
N ILE A 290 -14.17 -47.76 26.91
CA ILE A 290 -13.46 -46.62 26.30
C ILE A 290 -12.38 -46.09 27.25
N ALA A 291 -12.65 -46.04 28.56
CA ALA A 291 -11.69 -45.62 29.57
C ALA A 291 -10.51 -46.61 29.70
N ASP A 292 -10.80 -47.92 29.68
CA ASP A 292 -9.80 -48.99 29.71
C ASP A 292 -8.91 -48.96 28.46
N PHE A 293 -9.49 -48.71 27.28
CA PHE A 293 -8.72 -48.55 26.03
C PHE A 293 -7.78 -47.34 26.07
N THR A 294 -8.15 -46.27 26.78
CA THR A 294 -7.41 -45.01 26.84
C THR A 294 -6.55 -44.85 28.08
N ASN A 295 -6.51 -45.87 28.95
CA ASN A 295 -5.85 -45.86 30.26
C ASN A 295 -6.30 -44.69 31.17
N LEU A 296 -7.55 -44.22 31.01
CA LEU A 296 -8.15 -43.19 31.85
C LEU A 296 -8.93 -43.84 33.00
N ASN A 297 -8.85 -43.24 34.19
CA ASN A 297 -9.67 -43.68 35.32
C ASN A 297 -11.08 -43.08 35.17
N LEU A 298 -12.12 -43.90 35.07
CA LEU A 298 -13.51 -43.44 34.95
C LEU A 298 -14.19 -43.35 36.32
N VAL A 299 -14.82 -42.21 36.59
CA VAL A 299 -15.77 -42.03 37.70
C VAL A 299 -17.12 -41.66 37.09
N ALA A 300 -18.07 -42.61 37.08
CA ALA A 300 -19.43 -42.39 36.62
C ALA A 300 -20.35 -42.11 37.82
N SER A 301 -21.21 -41.09 37.72
CA SER A 301 -22.26 -40.85 38.71
C SER A 301 -23.27 -42.01 38.74
N ASP A 302 -23.89 -42.25 39.89
CA ASP A 302 -24.89 -43.32 40.05
C ASP A 302 -26.13 -43.09 39.18
N THR A 303 -26.36 -41.84 38.77
CA THR A 303 -27.45 -41.39 37.90
C THR A 303 -27.23 -41.68 36.41
N VAL A 304 -26.08 -42.23 36.03
CA VAL A 304 -25.80 -42.66 34.66
C VAL A 304 -26.47 -44.02 34.39
N GLU A 305 -27.70 -43.98 33.88
CA GLU A 305 -28.51 -45.16 33.56
C GLU A 305 -28.89 -45.23 32.08
N GLY A 306 -29.07 -46.46 31.58
CA GLY A 306 -29.65 -46.74 30.27
C GLY A 306 -28.78 -47.61 29.37
N ASN A 307 -29.41 -48.14 28.33
CA ASN A 307 -28.82 -48.98 27.31
C ASN A 307 -28.53 -48.21 26.02
N ILE A 308 -27.46 -48.57 25.33
CA ILE A 308 -27.10 -48.00 24.03
C ILE A 308 -26.78 -49.12 23.05
N THR A 309 -27.24 -48.95 21.80
CA THR A 309 -26.85 -49.79 20.67
C THR A 309 -25.96 -48.97 19.77
N LEU A 310 -24.74 -49.45 19.53
CA LEU A 310 -23.68 -48.68 18.90
C LEU A 310 -22.82 -49.59 18.02
N ARG A 311 -22.66 -49.21 16.76
CA ARG A 311 -21.72 -49.84 15.82
C ARG A 311 -20.75 -48.79 15.31
N LEU A 312 -19.51 -48.86 15.76
CA LEU A 312 -18.39 -48.01 15.36
C LEU A 312 -17.36 -48.82 14.59
N GLN A 313 -16.91 -48.29 13.45
CA GLN A 313 -15.84 -48.89 12.66
C GLN A 313 -14.79 -47.81 12.38
N ASN A 314 -13.57 -48.03 12.85
CA ASN A 314 -12.42 -47.15 12.61
C ASN A 314 -12.66 -45.69 13.06
N VAL A 315 -13.30 -45.50 14.22
CA VAL A 315 -13.67 -44.19 14.76
C VAL A 315 -12.72 -43.82 15.91
N PRO A 316 -12.12 -42.62 15.94
CA PRO A 316 -11.36 -42.11 17.09
C PRO A 316 -12.11 -42.27 18.42
N TRP A 317 -11.42 -42.69 19.48
CA TRP A 317 -12.09 -42.98 20.77
C TRP A 317 -12.76 -41.76 21.41
N ASP A 318 -12.24 -40.57 21.19
CA ASP A 318 -12.78 -39.31 21.70
C ASP A 318 -14.06 -38.91 20.96
N GLN A 319 -14.15 -39.24 19.67
CA GLN A 319 -15.38 -39.16 18.87
C GLN A 319 -16.41 -40.18 19.34
N ALA A 320 -15.97 -41.41 19.60
CA ALA A 320 -16.82 -42.47 20.13
C ALA A 320 -17.41 -42.09 21.50
N LEU A 321 -16.56 -41.58 22.41
CA LEU A 321 -16.96 -41.11 23.73
C LEU A 321 -17.98 -39.96 23.61
N ASP A 322 -17.70 -38.96 22.78
CA ASP A 322 -18.61 -37.83 22.60
C ASP A 322 -19.97 -38.25 22.01
N LEU A 323 -19.99 -39.21 21.09
CA LEU A 323 -21.23 -39.76 20.54
C LEU A 323 -22.07 -40.48 21.62
N VAL A 324 -21.42 -41.26 22.49
CA VAL A 324 -22.08 -41.94 23.61
C VAL A 324 -22.66 -40.92 24.60
N LEU A 325 -21.87 -39.88 24.95
CA LEU A 325 -22.29 -38.84 25.87
C LEU A 325 -23.48 -38.03 25.33
N LYS A 326 -23.40 -37.55 24.07
CA LYS A 326 -24.47 -36.78 23.42
C LYS A 326 -25.78 -37.56 23.27
N THR A 327 -25.70 -38.84 22.91
CA THR A 327 -26.89 -39.69 22.71
C THR A 327 -27.68 -39.89 24.01
N LYS A 328 -27.03 -39.78 25.17
CA LYS A 328 -27.62 -39.99 26.49
C LYS A 328 -27.70 -38.72 27.35
N GLY A 329 -27.39 -37.55 26.80
CA GLY A 329 -27.43 -36.28 27.54
C GLY A 329 -26.42 -36.19 28.69
N LEU A 330 -25.31 -36.91 28.57
CA LEU A 330 -24.23 -36.92 29.56
C LEU A 330 -23.15 -35.91 29.17
N ASP A 331 -22.41 -35.44 30.15
CA ASP A 331 -21.24 -34.57 29.96
C ASP A 331 -20.02 -35.15 30.70
N LYS A 332 -18.82 -34.71 30.32
CA LYS A 332 -17.55 -35.17 30.89
C LYS A 332 -16.71 -34.02 31.43
N ARG A 333 -15.96 -34.28 32.51
CA ARG A 333 -14.87 -33.42 32.99
C ARG A 333 -13.61 -34.24 33.17
N LYS A 334 -12.52 -33.78 32.57
CA LYS A 334 -11.21 -34.41 32.70
C LYS A 334 -10.38 -33.61 33.69
N VAL A 335 -10.03 -34.24 34.82
CA VAL A 335 -9.11 -33.67 35.80
C VAL A 335 -7.89 -34.58 35.87
N GLY A 336 -6.82 -34.18 35.17
CA GLY A 336 -5.62 -35.01 35.04
C GLY A 336 -5.89 -36.35 34.34
N ASN A 337 -5.71 -37.47 35.05
CA ASN A 337 -5.95 -38.83 34.56
C ASN A 337 -7.35 -39.38 34.89
N VAL A 338 -8.21 -38.57 35.50
CA VAL A 338 -9.56 -38.99 35.90
C VAL A 338 -10.59 -38.36 34.98
N LEU A 339 -11.47 -39.19 34.44
CA LEU A 339 -12.62 -38.83 33.63
C LEU A 339 -13.89 -38.94 34.47
N LEU A 340 -14.46 -37.80 34.87
CA LEU A 340 -15.75 -37.72 35.52
C LEU A 340 -16.84 -37.69 34.45
N VAL A 341 -17.83 -38.58 34.53
CA VAL A 341 -19.00 -38.60 33.65
C VAL A 341 -20.29 -38.55 34.50
N ALA A 342 -21.15 -37.59 34.22
CA ALA A 342 -22.45 -37.43 34.86
C ALA A 342 -23.45 -36.79 33.89
N PRO A 343 -24.76 -36.77 34.21
CA PRO A 343 -25.74 -36.00 33.42
C PRO A 343 -25.32 -34.54 33.27
N ALA A 344 -25.52 -33.96 32.09
CA ALA A 344 -25.07 -32.59 31.79
C ALA A 344 -25.64 -31.55 32.78
N ASP A 345 -26.87 -31.74 33.24
CA ASP A 345 -27.53 -30.86 34.20
C ASP A 345 -26.86 -30.88 35.59
N GLU A 346 -26.35 -32.03 36.04
CA GLU A 346 -25.67 -32.16 37.33
C GLU A 346 -24.31 -31.46 37.32
N ILE A 347 -23.56 -31.61 36.23
CA ILE A 347 -22.28 -30.91 36.03
C ILE A 347 -22.50 -29.40 35.94
N ALA A 348 -23.47 -28.96 35.14
CA ALA A 348 -23.79 -27.55 34.99
C ALA A 348 -24.23 -26.91 36.33
N ALA A 349 -25.00 -27.63 37.14
CA ALA A 349 -25.41 -27.16 38.47
C ALA A 349 -24.21 -27.02 39.43
N ARG A 350 -23.32 -28.02 39.47
CA ARG A 350 -22.11 -27.96 40.33
C ARG A 350 -21.18 -26.83 39.90
N GLU A 351 -20.91 -26.67 38.61
CA GLU A 351 -20.07 -25.59 38.10
C GLU A 351 -20.65 -24.21 38.38
N ARG A 352 -21.97 -24.06 38.22
CA ARG A 352 -22.64 -22.82 38.59
C ARG A 352 -22.46 -22.51 40.08
N GLN A 353 -22.59 -23.51 40.94
CA GLN A 353 -22.39 -23.35 42.37
C GLN A 353 -20.92 -23.05 42.72
N GLU A 354 -19.96 -23.69 42.06
CA GLU A 354 -18.53 -23.41 42.23
C GLU A 354 -18.18 -21.99 41.77
N LEU A 355 -18.69 -21.54 40.62
CA LEU A 355 -18.50 -20.18 40.12
C LEU A 355 -19.18 -19.14 41.01
N GLU A 356 -20.39 -19.41 41.51
CA GLU A 356 -21.07 -18.55 42.48
C GLU A 356 -20.30 -18.48 43.80
N ALA A 357 -19.75 -19.60 44.30
CA ALA A 357 -18.90 -19.63 45.49
C ALA A 357 -17.59 -18.87 45.27
N MET A 358 -16.94 -19.04 44.12
CA MET A 358 -15.74 -18.27 43.76
C MET A 358 -16.03 -16.78 43.68
N LYS A 359 -17.17 -16.38 43.10
CA LYS A 359 -17.62 -14.98 43.07
C LYS A 359 -17.87 -14.45 44.48
N GLN A 360 -18.54 -15.21 45.35
CA GLN A 360 -18.76 -14.80 46.74
C GLN A 360 -17.45 -14.65 47.52
N VAL A 361 -16.47 -15.54 47.29
CA VAL A 361 -15.14 -15.41 47.90
C VAL A 361 -14.42 -14.14 47.41
N ALA A 362 -14.50 -13.84 46.11
CA ALA A 362 -13.95 -12.60 45.54
C ALA A 362 -14.67 -11.34 46.07
N GLU A 363 -16.00 -11.39 46.23
CA GLU A 363 -16.81 -10.32 46.80
C GLU A 363 -16.60 -10.12 48.30
N LEU A 364 -16.17 -11.15 49.04
CA LEU A 364 -15.90 -11.06 50.47
C LEU A 364 -14.42 -10.79 50.78
N ALA A 365 -13.56 -10.76 49.76
CA ALA A 365 -12.14 -10.44 49.94
C ALA A 365 -11.95 -9.04 50.56
N PRO A 366 -11.04 -8.89 51.54
CA PRO A 366 -10.81 -7.62 52.21
C PRO A 366 -10.08 -6.63 51.29
N LEU A 367 -10.60 -5.41 51.21
CA LEU A 367 -9.95 -4.30 50.52
C LEU A 367 -8.79 -3.77 51.37
N ARG A 368 -7.65 -3.54 50.73
CA ARG A 368 -6.45 -2.98 51.33
C ARG A 368 -6.13 -1.64 50.69
N LYS A 369 -5.51 -0.75 51.48
CA LYS A 369 -5.00 0.53 51.01
C LYS A 369 -3.50 0.42 50.80
N ASP A 370 -3.03 0.89 49.65
CA ASP A 370 -1.62 0.99 49.34
C ASP A 370 -1.30 2.30 48.63
N ILE A 371 -0.04 2.72 48.70
CA ILE A 371 0.45 3.95 48.05
C ILE A 371 1.55 3.56 47.06
N ILE A 372 1.35 3.91 45.80
CA ILE A 372 2.30 3.64 44.72
C ILE A 372 2.81 4.99 44.20
N GLN A 373 4.09 5.28 44.45
CA GLN A 373 4.75 6.49 43.96
C GLN A 373 5.25 6.30 42.53
N LEU A 374 5.03 7.29 41.65
CA LEU A 374 5.51 7.30 40.27
C LEU A 374 6.67 8.29 40.10
N ASN A 375 7.64 7.95 39.24
CA ASN A 375 8.85 8.73 39.04
C ASN A 375 8.84 9.56 37.75
N TYR A 376 8.28 9.01 36.67
CA TYR A 376 8.31 9.60 35.33
C TYR A 376 6.90 9.92 34.82
N ALA A 377 5.96 8.98 34.95
CA ALA A 377 4.58 9.18 34.54
C ALA A 377 3.78 10.02 35.55
N LYS A 378 2.80 10.77 35.06
CA LYS A 378 1.86 11.52 35.92
C LYS A 378 0.83 10.57 36.53
N ALA A 379 0.68 10.63 37.85
CA ALA A 379 -0.31 9.83 38.57
C ALA A 379 -1.75 10.05 38.07
N SER A 380 -2.09 11.28 37.72
CA SER A 380 -3.42 11.63 37.19
C SER A 380 -3.74 10.96 35.85
N ASP A 381 -2.76 10.75 34.97
CA ASP A 381 -2.98 10.09 33.68
C ASP A 381 -3.17 8.58 33.86
N ILE A 382 -2.41 7.94 34.77
CA ILE A 382 -2.59 6.53 35.11
C ILE A 382 -3.93 6.27 35.81
N ALA A 383 -4.35 7.17 36.71
CA ALA A 383 -5.65 7.07 37.37
C ALA A 383 -6.81 7.15 36.36
N LYS A 384 -6.74 8.04 35.37
CA LYS A 384 -7.73 8.15 34.28
C LYS A 384 -7.81 6.87 33.44
N LEU A 385 -6.67 6.23 33.13
CA LEU A 385 -6.67 4.95 32.41
C LEU A 385 -7.43 3.86 33.18
N TYR A 386 -7.34 3.87 34.51
CA TYR A 386 -8.07 2.93 35.36
C TYR A 386 -9.56 3.27 35.44
N GLU A 387 -9.91 4.55 35.57
CA GLU A 387 -11.31 5.02 35.59
C GLU A 387 -12.04 4.86 34.25
N ASP A 388 -11.40 5.13 33.11
CA ASP A 388 -12.04 5.02 31.79
C ASP A 388 -12.36 3.57 31.41
N ASN A 389 -11.49 2.62 31.80
CA ASN A 389 -11.75 1.19 31.66
C ASN A 389 -12.93 0.71 32.53
N SER A 390 -13.19 1.37 33.66
CA SER A 390 -14.37 1.09 34.51
C SER A 390 -15.70 1.50 33.86
N LYS A 391 -15.69 2.37 32.83
CA LYS A 391 -16.91 2.91 32.20
C LYS A 391 -17.32 2.20 30.90
N LYS A 392 -16.43 1.49 30.21
CA LYS A 392 -16.66 0.98 28.83
C LYS A 392 -16.40 -0.51 28.57
N GLY A 393 -16.15 -1.36 29.57
CA GLY A 393 -15.91 -2.79 29.31
C GLY A 393 -16.18 -3.71 30.51
N ALA A 394 -16.07 -5.02 30.27
CA ALA A 394 -16.36 -6.17 31.15
C ALA A 394 -15.68 -6.18 32.55
N LEU A 395 -15.00 -5.09 32.94
CA LEU A 395 -14.41 -4.89 34.26
C LEU A 395 -15.38 -4.27 35.28
N LYS A 396 -16.61 -3.90 34.87
CA LYS A 396 -17.62 -3.28 35.74
C LYS A 396 -18.04 -4.13 36.94
N ASP A 397 -18.07 -5.45 36.79
CA ASP A 397 -18.68 -6.36 37.78
C ASP A 397 -17.69 -6.85 38.86
N ASP A 398 -16.39 -6.56 38.70
CA ASP A 398 -15.32 -7.19 39.49
C ASP A 398 -14.42 -6.16 40.23
N MET A 399 -14.65 -4.85 40.01
CA MET A 399 -13.83 -3.77 40.58
C MET A 399 -14.43 -3.23 41.88
N ARG A 400 -14.33 -4.01 42.97
CA ARG A 400 -14.52 -3.46 44.32
C ARG A 400 -13.30 -2.64 44.69
N GLY A 401 -13.42 -1.31 44.67
CA GLY A 401 -12.36 -0.40 45.10
C GLY A 401 -12.32 0.94 44.40
N SER A 402 -11.31 1.74 44.73
CA SER A 402 -11.05 3.04 44.10
C SER A 402 -9.56 3.30 43.96
N VAL A 403 -9.20 4.04 42.92
CA VAL A 403 -7.84 4.54 42.68
C VAL A 403 -7.94 6.06 42.65
N ILE A 404 -7.22 6.72 43.56
CA ILE A 404 -7.17 8.18 43.68
C ILE A 404 -5.71 8.60 43.45
N TYR A 405 -5.48 9.80 42.95
CA TYR A 405 -4.14 10.35 42.77
C TYR A 405 -3.89 11.55 43.70
N ASP A 406 -2.65 11.72 44.12
CA ASP A 406 -2.14 12.94 44.77
C ASP A 406 -1.08 13.58 43.86
N ASP A 407 -1.43 14.70 43.22
CA ASP A 407 -0.52 15.42 42.31
C ASP A 407 0.70 16.00 43.03
N ARG A 408 0.59 16.34 44.33
CA ARG A 408 1.68 16.96 45.08
C ARG A 408 2.84 15.98 45.30
N THR A 409 2.52 14.70 45.47
CA THR A 409 3.50 13.63 45.71
C THR A 409 3.66 12.68 44.52
N ASN A 410 2.97 12.96 43.40
CA ASN A 410 2.89 12.10 42.22
C ASN A 410 2.66 10.62 42.58
N SER A 411 1.68 10.38 43.45
CA SER A 411 1.41 9.05 44.02
C SER A 411 -0.03 8.62 43.78
N LEU A 412 -0.24 7.33 43.56
CA LEU A 412 -1.54 6.68 43.49
C LEU A 412 -1.89 6.10 44.85
N ILE A 413 -3.04 6.48 45.38
CA ILE A 413 -3.65 5.92 46.59
C ILE A 413 -4.70 4.92 46.13
N VAL A 414 -4.41 3.64 46.29
CA VAL A 414 -5.23 2.55 45.75
C VAL A 414 -5.94 1.83 46.89
N THR A 415 -7.23 1.55 46.72
CA THR A 415 -8.05 0.78 47.66
C THR A 415 -8.62 -0.43 46.92
N LEU A 416 -7.93 -1.57 46.93
CA LEU A 416 -8.25 -2.76 46.12
C LEU A 416 -7.93 -4.06 46.89
N THR A 417 -8.27 -5.23 46.34
CA THR A 417 -7.80 -6.52 46.89
C THR A 417 -6.30 -6.71 46.66
N GLN A 418 -5.63 -7.53 47.48
CA GLN A 418 -4.17 -7.73 47.41
C GLN A 418 -3.70 -8.15 46.01
N GLU A 419 -4.38 -9.11 45.38
CA GLU A 419 -4.06 -9.61 44.04
C GLU A 419 -4.09 -8.51 42.97
N ARG A 420 -5.08 -7.60 43.06
CA ARG A 420 -5.23 -6.47 42.14
C ARG A 420 -4.21 -5.36 42.39
N ILE A 421 -3.80 -5.14 43.64
CA ILE A 421 -2.72 -4.20 43.96
C ILE A 421 -1.41 -4.72 43.33
N ASP A 422 -1.14 -6.02 43.43
CA ASP A 422 0.06 -6.62 42.85
C ASP A 422 0.03 -6.59 41.31
N GLU A 423 -1.14 -6.79 40.69
CA GLU A 423 -1.36 -6.61 39.25
C GLU A 423 -1.12 -5.16 38.81
N LEU A 424 -1.75 -4.19 39.50
CA LEU A 424 -1.59 -2.77 39.21
C LEU A 424 -0.13 -2.34 39.35
N ARG A 425 0.57 -2.82 40.40
CA ARG A 425 2.00 -2.54 40.60
C ARG A 425 2.83 -3.04 39.42
N ARG A 426 2.59 -4.25 38.92
CA ARG A 426 3.29 -4.78 37.73
C ARG A 426 3.05 -3.90 36.51
N ILE A 427 1.82 -3.46 36.27
CA ILE A 427 1.47 -2.59 35.15
C ILE A 427 2.16 -1.22 35.30
N VAL A 428 2.08 -0.60 36.48
CA VAL A 428 2.72 0.69 36.75
C VAL A 428 4.23 0.60 36.54
N THR A 429 4.90 -0.46 37.00
CA THR A 429 6.35 -0.62 36.79
C THR A 429 6.76 -0.77 35.32
N GLN A 430 5.87 -1.25 34.45
CA GLN A 430 6.12 -1.35 33.01
C GLN A 430 5.86 -0.02 32.28
N LEU A 431 4.95 0.81 32.80
CA LEU A 431 4.57 2.09 32.21
C LEU A 431 5.43 3.27 32.69
N ASP A 432 5.91 3.24 33.93
CA ASP A 432 6.73 4.29 34.55
C ASP A 432 8.20 4.23 34.09
N ILE A 433 8.41 4.47 32.79
CA ILE A 433 9.73 4.53 32.15
C ILE A 433 10.07 5.97 31.73
N PRO A 434 11.36 6.36 31.71
CA PRO A 434 11.76 7.69 31.26
C PRO A 434 11.43 7.90 29.78
N VAL A 435 10.80 9.03 29.46
CA VAL A 435 10.53 9.44 28.07
C VAL A 435 11.83 9.86 27.38
N ARG A 436 11.98 9.45 26.12
CA ARG A 436 13.10 9.87 25.27
C ARG A 436 12.89 11.32 24.84
N GLN A 437 13.99 12.05 24.65
CA GLN A 437 13.97 13.42 24.18
C GLN A 437 14.47 13.50 22.73
N VAL A 438 13.94 14.45 21.97
CA VAL A 438 14.34 14.73 20.58
C VAL A 438 14.74 16.20 20.49
N MET A 439 15.91 16.45 19.92
CA MET A 439 16.33 17.77 19.45
C MET A 439 15.91 17.92 17.99
N ILE A 440 15.25 19.01 17.66
CA ILE A 440 14.84 19.33 16.29
C ILE A 440 15.53 20.63 15.89
N GLU A 441 16.25 20.56 14.79
CA GLU A 441 16.86 21.71 14.13
C GLU A 441 16.14 21.99 12.82
N ALA A 442 15.65 23.22 12.63
CA ALA A 442 15.22 23.69 11.32
C ALA A 442 16.30 24.58 10.71
N ARG A 443 16.45 24.51 9.39
CA ARG A 443 17.26 25.44 8.62
C ARG A 443 16.40 26.01 7.52
N ILE A 444 16.21 27.33 7.52
CA ILE A 444 15.47 28.06 6.50
C ILE A 444 16.50 28.85 5.72
N VAL A 445 16.58 28.60 4.43
CA VAL A 445 17.53 29.25 3.51
C VAL A 445 16.73 30.04 2.49
N GLU A 446 16.99 31.34 2.43
CA GLU A 446 16.43 32.24 1.42
C GLU A 446 17.57 32.77 0.55
N ALA A 447 17.51 32.52 -0.74
CA ALA A 447 18.48 32.99 -1.72
C ALA A 447 17.80 33.91 -2.72
N ASN A 448 18.36 35.10 -2.94
CA ASN A 448 17.85 36.11 -3.86
C ASN A 448 18.93 36.48 -4.87
N VAL A 449 18.55 36.56 -6.14
CA VAL A 449 19.40 36.99 -7.26
C VAL A 449 18.63 38.02 -8.08
N ASP A 450 19.11 39.26 -8.06
CA ASP A 450 18.56 40.40 -8.77
C ASP A 450 19.49 40.83 -9.92
N TYR A 451 18.91 41.12 -11.08
CA TYR A 451 19.61 41.64 -12.24
C TYR A 451 18.81 42.78 -12.87
N ASP A 452 19.42 43.96 -12.98
CA ASP A 452 18.83 45.14 -13.59
C ASP A 452 19.72 45.63 -14.73
N LYS A 453 19.14 45.87 -15.91
CA LYS A 453 19.81 46.46 -17.07
C LYS A 453 18.94 47.54 -17.70
N ALA A 454 19.48 48.73 -17.85
CA ALA A 454 18.78 49.84 -18.48
C ALA A 454 19.70 50.60 -19.45
N ILE A 455 19.15 51.00 -20.58
CA ILE A 455 19.81 51.90 -21.55
C ILE A 455 18.80 52.94 -21.97
N GLY A 456 19.18 54.21 -21.89
CA GLY A 456 18.33 55.36 -22.16
C GLY A 456 19.06 56.45 -22.93
N VAL A 457 18.29 57.30 -23.60
CA VAL A 457 18.80 58.41 -24.41
C VAL A 457 18.02 59.66 -24.07
N ARG A 458 18.74 60.76 -23.86
CA ARG A 458 18.15 62.08 -23.68
C ARG A 458 18.65 62.98 -24.80
N TRP A 459 17.71 63.65 -25.45
CA TRP A 459 17.98 64.69 -26.44
C TRP A 459 17.40 66.00 -25.95
N GLY A 460 18.23 67.03 -25.93
CA GLY A 460 17.79 68.39 -25.70
C GLY A 460 18.33 69.34 -26.75
N GLY A 461 17.77 70.54 -26.72
CA GLY A 461 18.19 71.58 -27.62
C GLY A 461 17.13 72.63 -27.83
N ASP A 462 17.61 73.79 -28.26
CA ASP A 462 16.78 74.91 -28.69
C ASP A 462 17.42 75.60 -29.90
N SER A 463 16.57 76.18 -30.74
CA SER A 463 17.00 76.95 -31.89
C SER A 463 16.22 78.26 -31.93
N ARG A 464 16.93 79.37 -32.07
CA ARG A 464 16.39 80.72 -32.07
C ARG A 464 16.73 81.41 -33.37
N SER A 465 15.72 81.93 -34.05
CA SER A 465 15.85 82.80 -35.21
C SER A 465 15.01 84.04 -34.95
N SER A 466 15.32 85.16 -35.63
CA SER A 466 14.69 86.48 -35.38
C SER A 466 13.16 86.45 -35.31
N ASN A 467 12.51 85.48 -35.98
CA ASN A 467 11.06 85.34 -36.03
C ASN A 467 10.52 83.97 -35.58
N TRP A 468 11.39 83.00 -35.23
CA TRP A 468 10.99 81.61 -34.95
C TRP A 468 11.83 80.99 -33.83
N ASN A 469 11.17 80.32 -32.88
CA ASN A 469 11.80 79.59 -31.79
C ASN A 469 11.33 78.12 -31.81
N VAL A 470 12.27 77.19 -31.62
CA VAL A 470 12.00 75.75 -31.46
C VAL A 470 12.58 75.29 -30.13
N TYR A 471 11.78 74.59 -29.33
CA TYR A 471 12.15 74.12 -27.99
C TYR A 471 11.45 72.78 -27.65
N GLY A 472 11.94 72.08 -26.63
CA GLY A 472 11.43 70.77 -26.20
C GLY A 472 10.08 70.77 -25.49
N LYS A 473 9.51 69.55 -25.32
CA LYS A 473 8.14 69.29 -24.83
C LYS A 473 7.81 69.97 -23.50
N ASP A 474 8.77 70.04 -22.58
CA ASP A 474 8.60 70.60 -21.23
C ASP A 474 9.19 72.01 -21.10
N GLY A 475 9.56 72.64 -22.22
CA GLY A 475 9.89 74.06 -22.29
C GLY A 475 8.65 74.95 -22.23
N ALA A 476 7.77 74.74 -21.25
CA ALA A 476 6.57 75.55 -21.07
C ALA A 476 6.96 77.03 -20.97
N THR A 477 6.45 77.84 -21.89
CA THR A 477 6.35 79.28 -21.70
C THR A 477 5.30 79.53 -20.61
N MET A 478 5.69 79.53 -19.34
CA MET A 478 4.76 79.93 -18.28
C MET A 478 4.41 81.40 -18.52
N VAL A 479 3.12 81.75 -18.54
CA VAL A 479 2.68 83.13 -18.38
C VAL A 479 2.32 83.29 -16.91
N GLY A 480 3.02 84.16 -16.17
CA GLY A 480 2.74 84.41 -14.75
C GLY A 480 1.40 85.12 -14.53
N GLU A 481 0.91 85.13 -13.29
CA GLU A 481 -0.25 85.95 -12.88
C GLU A 481 -0.04 87.46 -13.11
N ASP A 482 1.19 87.89 -13.37
CA ASP A 482 1.58 89.24 -13.79
C ASP A 482 1.53 89.45 -15.31
N GLY A 483 1.07 88.46 -16.08
CA GLY A 483 0.90 88.52 -17.53
C GLY A 483 2.22 88.43 -18.33
N ARG A 484 3.32 88.01 -17.69
CA ARG A 484 4.65 87.95 -18.33
C ARG A 484 5.05 86.53 -18.74
N LEU A 485 5.66 86.44 -19.92
CA LEU A 485 6.13 85.21 -20.55
C LEU A 485 7.50 84.80 -19.98
N TYR A 486 7.58 83.66 -19.33
CA TYR A 486 8.82 83.02 -18.89
C TYR A 486 9.36 82.14 -20.04
N LEU A 487 10.61 82.36 -20.46
CA LEU A 487 11.22 81.62 -21.56
C LEU A 487 12.09 80.46 -21.04
N PRO A 488 12.03 79.27 -21.66
CA PRO A 488 12.99 78.19 -21.42
C PRO A 488 14.37 78.62 -21.87
N GLY A 489 15.38 78.46 -21.02
CA GLY A 489 16.76 78.72 -21.41
C GLY A 489 17.25 80.17 -21.28
N THR A 490 16.64 80.98 -20.43
CA THR A 490 17.17 82.30 -20.04
C THR A 490 17.21 82.43 -18.51
N LYS A 491 18.38 82.76 -17.95
CA LYS A 491 18.56 83.07 -16.53
C LYS A 491 17.92 84.39 -16.13
N THR A 492 17.55 85.25 -17.08
CA THR A 492 17.12 86.61 -16.77
C THR A 492 15.79 86.92 -17.41
N VAL A 493 14.78 87.21 -16.59
CA VAL A 493 13.47 87.70 -17.06
C VAL A 493 13.18 89.01 -16.34
N THR A 494 12.97 90.09 -17.10
CA THR A 494 12.71 91.44 -16.56
C THR A 494 13.75 91.92 -15.53
N GLY A 495 15.03 91.59 -15.73
CA GLY A 495 16.14 92.10 -14.93
C GLY A 495 16.42 91.37 -13.61
N LYS A 496 15.88 90.16 -13.41
CA LYS A 496 16.25 89.27 -12.28
C LYS A 496 16.95 88.02 -12.80
N ASP A 497 18.12 87.71 -12.24
CA ASP A 497 18.95 86.55 -12.60
C ASP A 497 18.62 85.31 -11.76
N PHE A 498 18.59 84.14 -12.41
CA PHE A 498 18.35 82.81 -11.86
C PHE A 498 19.56 81.90 -12.14
N GLU A 499 19.88 80.94 -11.26
CA GLU A 499 21.21 80.33 -11.25
C GLU A 499 21.52 79.28 -12.34
N GLU A 500 20.58 78.69 -13.10
CA GLU A 500 20.91 77.66 -14.11
C GLU A 500 20.07 77.69 -15.40
N THR A 501 20.74 77.48 -16.55
CA THR A 501 20.12 77.33 -17.88
C THR A 501 20.31 75.88 -18.33
N ALA A 502 19.36 75.00 -18.05
CA ALA A 502 19.40 73.64 -18.62
C ALA A 502 18.66 73.62 -19.97
N ALA A 503 19.29 73.03 -21.00
CA ALA A 503 18.60 72.66 -22.23
C ALA A 503 17.42 71.73 -21.87
N GLN A 504 16.21 72.14 -22.20
CA GLN A 504 15.02 71.32 -21.92
C GLN A 504 14.95 70.20 -22.97
N PRO A 505 14.84 68.93 -22.55
CA PRO A 505 14.86 67.81 -23.48
C PRO A 505 13.60 67.80 -24.35
N PHE A 506 13.76 67.51 -25.64
CA PHE A 506 12.64 67.16 -26.52
C PHE A 506 12.41 65.64 -26.57
N VAL A 507 13.41 64.83 -26.23
CA VAL A 507 13.25 63.41 -25.89
C VAL A 507 13.89 63.19 -24.53
N ASP A 508 13.08 62.90 -23.52
CA ASP A 508 13.57 62.55 -22.19
C ASP A 508 13.37 61.07 -21.90
N LEU A 509 14.27 60.25 -22.44
CA LEU A 509 14.31 58.81 -22.18
C LEU A 509 15.63 58.44 -21.46
N GLY A 510 16.19 59.39 -20.70
CA GLY A 510 17.40 59.20 -19.90
C GLY A 510 17.19 58.27 -18.70
N LEU A 511 18.29 57.97 -17.98
CA LEU A 511 18.28 57.15 -16.76
C LEU A 511 18.65 58.01 -15.54
N ILE A 512 17.95 57.81 -14.42
CA ILE A 512 18.14 58.57 -13.18
C ILE A 512 19.38 58.08 -12.39
N ASN A 513 19.72 56.79 -12.51
CA ASN A 513 20.83 56.14 -11.78
C ASN A 513 21.79 55.41 -12.73
N SER A 514 22.21 56.04 -13.83
CA SER A 514 23.15 55.42 -14.78
C SER A 514 24.52 55.18 -14.14
N THR A 515 25.10 54.00 -14.34
CA THR A 515 26.50 53.72 -13.96
C THR A 515 27.49 54.31 -14.96
N SER A 516 27.05 54.54 -16.21
CA SER A 516 27.86 55.13 -17.27
C SER A 516 27.02 55.97 -18.21
N GLY A 517 27.62 57.00 -18.80
CA GLY A 517 26.97 57.82 -19.82
C GLY A 517 27.96 58.63 -20.63
N ILE A 518 27.54 59.02 -21.83
CA ILE A 518 28.32 59.85 -22.76
C ILE A 518 27.41 60.97 -23.25
N GLY A 519 27.84 62.22 -23.05
CA GLY A 519 27.19 63.42 -23.55
C GLY A 519 27.96 64.02 -24.73
N ILE A 520 27.25 64.42 -25.78
CA ILE A 520 27.81 65.16 -26.92
C ILE A 520 26.93 66.39 -27.12
N GLY A 521 27.53 67.56 -27.06
CA GLY A 521 26.85 68.85 -27.24
C GLY A 521 27.38 69.58 -28.47
N PHE A 522 26.48 70.24 -29.19
CA PHE A 522 26.78 71.18 -30.26
C PHE A 522 26.16 72.53 -29.90
N LEU A 523 26.97 73.59 -29.88
CA LEU A 523 26.56 74.94 -29.50
C LEU A 523 27.06 75.95 -30.54
N SER A 524 26.15 76.82 -30.97
CA SER A 524 26.37 77.95 -31.88
C SER A 524 25.54 79.15 -31.40
N ASP A 525 25.72 80.34 -31.99
CA ASP A 525 25.07 81.59 -31.55
C ASP A 525 23.54 81.50 -31.42
N ASN A 526 22.92 80.65 -32.24
CA ASN A 526 21.47 80.54 -32.39
C ASN A 526 20.93 79.11 -32.20
N VAL A 527 21.80 78.10 -32.01
CA VAL A 527 21.40 76.69 -31.94
C VAL A 527 22.20 75.98 -30.86
N MET A 528 21.49 75.30 -29.96
CA MET A 528 22.04 74.36 -29.00
C MET A 528 21.40 72.99 -29.22
N LEU A 529 22.23 71.94 -29.27
CA LEU A 529 21.79 70.55 -29.31
C LEU A 529 22.64 69.76 -28.33
N ASP A 530 22.00 68.93 -27.51
CA ASP A 530 22.67 67.98 -26.64
C ASP A 530 22.09 66.58 -26.81
N LEU A 531 22.98 65.60 -26.82
CA LEU A 531 22.68 64.19 -26.82
C LEU A 531 23.38 63.57 -25.62
N GLN A 532 22.63 62.86 -24.78
CA GLN A 532 23.17 62.07 -23.70
C GLN A 532 22.71 60.62 -23.83
N LEU A 533 23.66 59.70 -23.96
CA LEU A 533 23.44 58.27 -23.81
C LEU A 533 23.75 57.88 -22.37
N ALA A 534 22.86 57.13 -21.73
CA ALA A 534 23.07 56.62 -20.38
C ALA A 534 22.82 55.11 -20.34
N ALA A 535 23.65 54.38 -19.60
CA ALA A 535 23.54 52.94 -19.42
C ALA A 535 23.76 52.53 -17.96
N MET A 536 23.08 51.47 -17.56
CA MET A 536 23.16 50.85 -16.24
C MET A 536 23.07 49.33 -16.39
N GLU A 537 23.95 48.62 -15.70
CA GLU A 537 23.83 47.18 -15.45
C GLU A 537 24.23 46.92 -13.99
N LYS A 538 23.36 46.23 -13.25
CA LYS A 538 23.52 45.93 -11.82
C LYS A 538 23.15 44.48 -11.58
N THR A 539 23.96 43.79 -10.78
CA THR A 539 23.67 42.44 -10.28
C THR A 539 23.80 42.44 -8.76
N GLY A 540 22.84 41.83 -8.07
CA GLY A 540 22.82 41.71 -6.62
C GLY A 540 22.45 40.29 -6.20
N ASN A 541 23.21 39.72 -5.27
CA ASN A 541 22.95 38.39 -4.73
C ASN A 541 22.88 38.49 -3.20
N GLY A 542 21.97 37.74 -2.59
CA GLY A 542 21.86 37.64 -1.13
C GLY A 542 21.48 36.23 -0.69
N GLU A 543 22.05 35.76 0.41
CA GLU A 543 21.69 34.51 1.07
C GLU A 543 21.41 34.78 2.55
N ILE A 544 20.26 34.33 3.05
CA ILE A 544 19.84 34.46 4.44
C ILE A 544 19.58 33.06 4.99
N VAL A 545 20.27 32.70 6.08
CA VAL A 545 20.10 31.41 6.77
C VAL A 545 19.59 31.64 8.18
N SER A 546 18.47 31.01 8.52
CA SER A 546 17.89 31.00 9.87
C SER A 546 17.86 29.58 10.44
N GLN A 547 18.36 29.39 11.67
CA GLN A 547 18.48 28.07 12.30
C GLN A 547 17.85 28.01 13.70
N PRO A 548 16.51 27.92 13.84
CA PRO A 548 15.89 27.67 15.13
C PRO A 548 16.09 26.21 15.57
N LYS A 549 16.37 26.01 16.86
CA LYS A 549 16.56 24.69 17.47
C LYS A 549 15.70 24.57 18.72
N VAL A 550 15.09 23.41 18.93
CA VAL A 550 14.26 23.12 20.10
C VAL A 550 14.45 21.68 20.56
N VAL A 551 14.34 21.42 21.86
CA VAL A 551 14.39 20.08 22.44
C VAL A 551 13.06 19.82 23.13
N THR A 552 12.48 18.66 22.90
CA THR A 552 11.21 18.27 23.53
C THR A 552 11.17 16.76 23.79
N SER A 553 10.25 16.34 24.65
CA SER A 553 10.00 14.91 24.93
C SER A 553 9.17 14.27 23.82
N ASP A 554 9.23 12.94 23.72
CA ASP A 554 8.35 12.18 22.83
C ASP A 554 6.87 12.55 23.04
N LYS A 555 6.16 12.89 21.95
CA LYS A 555 4.76 13.33 21.88
C LYS A 555 4.42 14.69 22.53
N GLU A 556 5.42 15.46 22.98
CA GLU A 556 5.19 16.78 23.57
C GLU A 556 5.47 17.89 22.56
N THR A 557 4.52 18.81 22.37
CA THR A 557 4.67 19.96 21.46
C THR A 557 5.64 20.99 22.05
N ALA A 558 6.59 21.44 21.25
CA ALA A 558 7.44 22.56 21.60
C ALA A 558 7.44 23.64 20.52
N LYS A 559 7.47 24.91 20.97
CA LYS A 559 7.45 26.09 20.12
C LYS A 559 8.61 27.02 20.48
N ILE A 560 9.38 27.44 19.48
CA ILE A 560 10.37 28.51 19.59
C ILE A 560 10.02 29.64 18.63
N LEU A 561 9.99 30.87 19.13
CA LEU A 561 9.58 32.04 18.37
C LEU A 561 10.54 33.21 18.58
N LYS A 562 10.89 33.92 17.49
CA LYS A 562 11.68 35.16 17.51
C LYS A 562 11.10 36.16 16.51
N GLY A 563 10.62 37.31 17.01
CA GLY A 563 10.04 38.34 16.15
C GLY A 563 9.59 39.58 16.92
N ALA A 564 8.66 40.31 16.32
CA ALA A 564 8.03 41.48 16.91
C ALA A 564 6.51 41.37 16.81
N GLU A 565 5.80 42.00 17.74
CA GLU A 565 4.35 42.17 17.68
C GLU A 565 4.01 43.54 17.10
N ILE A 566 3.20 43.57 16.05
CA ILE A 566 2.79 44.81 15.38
C ILE A 566 1.35 45.15 15.81
N PRO A 567 1.10 46.35 16.35
CA PRO A 567 -0.24 46.77 16.75
C PRO A 567 -1.07 47.19 15.52
N TYR A 568 -2.26 46.59 15.38
CA TYR A 568 -3.29 46.96 14.41
C TYR A 568 -4.47 47.59 15.13
N GLN A 569 -5.03 48.66 14.56
CA GLN A 569 -6.27 49.25 15.06
C GLN A 569 -7.47 48.55 14.40
N GLU A 570 -8.34 47.95 15.20
CA GLU A 570 -9.58 47.31 14.77
C GLU A 570 -10.77 48.13 15.26
N ALA A 571 -11.84 48.20 14.46
CA ALA A 571 -13.09 48.83 14.88
C ALA A 571 -13.83 47.89 15.84
N SER A 572 -14.03 48.32 17.08
CA SER A 572 -14.88 47.61 18.04
C SER A 572 -16.36 47.77 17.68
N SER A 573 -17.19 46.83 18.13
CA SER A 573 -18.66 46.87 17.97
C SER A 573 -19.32 48.09 18.62
N SER A 574 -18.62 48.78 19.54
CA SER A 574 -19.05 50.02 20.18
C SER A 574 -18.65 51.30 19.43
N GLY A 575 -17.96 51.20 18.28
CA GLY A 575 -17.44 52.35 17.53
C GLY A 575 -16.11 52.92 18.08
N ALA A 576 -15.59 52.37 19.18
CA ALA A 576 -14.24 52.68 19.66
C ALA A 576 -13.18 51.88 18.89
N SER A 577 -11.97 52.43 18.72
CA SER A 577 -10.83 51.69 18.14
C SER A 577 -10.17 50.83 19.22
N THR A 578 -10.07 49.52 18.99
CA THR A 578 -9.29 48.58 19.83
C THR A 578 -7.95 48.27 19.16
N THR A 579 -6.90 48.00 19.95
CA THR A 579 -5.59 47.64 19.40
C THR A 579 -5.37 46.12 19.53
N SER A 580 -5.13 45.46 18.41
CA SER A 580 -4.87 44.02 18.27
C SER A 580 -3.43 43.80 17.84
N PHE A 581 -2.67 42.98 18.56
CA PHE A 581 -1.27 42.69 18.22
C PHE A 581 -1.21 41.50 17.28
N LYS A 582 -0.53 41.66 16.15
CA LYS A 582 -0.22 40.55 15.22
C LYS A 582 1.26 40.24 15.28
N GLU A 583 1.58 38.99 15.53
CA GLU A 583 2.97 38.49 15.55
C GLU A 583 3.55 38.48 14.12
N ALA A 584 4.73 39.07 13.95
CA ALA A 584 5.57 38.93 12.77
C ALA A 584 6.91 38.32 13.21
N ALA A 585 6.98 37.00 13.15
CA ALA A 585 8.07 36.24 13.74
C ALA A 585 8.50 35.03 12.90
N LEU A 586 9.74 34.61 13.14
CA LEU A 586 10.19 33.27 12.82
C LEU A 586 9.71 32.34 13.94
N SER A 587 8.89 31.34 13.61
CA SER A 587 8.41 30.33 14.56
C SER A 587 8.70 28.92 14.04
N LEU A 588 9.16 28.06 14.94
CA LEU A 588 9.19 26.61 14.74
C LEU A 588 8.35 25.99 15.85
N GLU A 589 7.26 25.33 15.47
CA GLU A 589 6.41 24.54 16.34
C GLU A 589 6.45 23.09 15.86
N VAL A 590 6.76 22.16 16.75
CA VAL A 590 6.96 20.75 16.40
C VAL A 590 6.47 19.82 17.50
N THR A 591 5.83 18.73 17.09
CA THR A 591 5.46 17.60 17.94
C THR A 591 6.12 16.33 17.38
N PRO A 592 7.18 15.81 18.02
CA PRO A 592 7.84 14.59 17.57
C PRO A 592 7.17 13.34 18.15
N GLN A 593 7.28 12.24 17.42
CA GLN A 593 6.92 10.90 17.87
C GLN A 593 8.00 9.91 17.41
N ILE A 594 8.62 9.22 18.35
CA ILE A 594 9.66 8.22 18.09
C ILE A 594 9.00 6.87 17.82
N THR A 595 9.37 6.24 16.71
CA THR A 595 8.93 4.91 16.35
C THR A 595 9.86 3.83 16.92
N PRO A 596 9.41 2.56 17.05
CA PRO A 596 10.26 1.47 17.54
C PRO A 596 11.54 1.22 16.73
N ASP A 597 11.55 1.60 15.44
CA ASP A 597 12.71 1.50 14.55
C ASP A 597 13.63 2.76 14.58
N ASN A 598 13.53 3.59 15.62
CA ASN A 598 14.32 4.83 15.82
C ASN A 598 14.16 5.88 14.71
N ARG A 599 12.97 5.97 14.10
CA ARG A 599 12.60 7.10 13.25
C ARG A 599 11.74 8.08 14.03
N ILE A 600 11.66 9.31 13.54
CA ILE A 600 10.91 10.38 14.16
C ILE A 600 9.83 10.84 13.18
N VAL A 601 8.57 10.60 13.55
CA VAL A 601 7.42 11.29 12.93
C VAL A 601 7.34 12.67 13.55
N MET A 602 7.32 13.72 12.76
CA MET A 602 7.19 15.09 13.25
C MET A 602 6.00 15.75 12.57
N GLU A 603 5.11 16.32 13.38
CA GLU A 603 4.16 17.33 12.93
C GLU A 603 4.80 18.69 13.13
N VAL A 604 5.00 19.44 12.05
CA VAL A 604 5.82 20.64 12.06
C VAL A 604 5.09 21.79 11.39
N LYS A 605 5.12 22.92 12.08
CA LYS A 605 4.69 24.22 11.59
C LYS A 605 5.86 25.19 11.67
N VAL A 606 6.36 25.58 10.50
CA VAL A 606 7.42 26.58 10.36
C VAL A 606 6.80 27.84 9.76
N THR A 607 6.94 28.97 10.44
CA THR A 607 6.54 30.28 9.92
C THR A 607 7.73 31.23 9.87
N LYS A 608 7.79 32.05 8.83
CA LYS A 608 8.76 33.12 8.67
C LYS A 608 8.01 34.37 8.22
N ASP A 609 7.51 35.10 9.20
CA ASP A 609 6.74 36.31 8.97
C ASP A 609 7.63 37.55 9.15
N ALA A 610 7.47 38.53 8.26
CA ALA A 610 8.24 39.77 8.30
C ALA A 610 7.33 40.99 8.03
N PRO A 611 7.42 42.07 8.83
CA PRO A 611 6.69 43.30 8.57
C PRO A 611 7.30 44.07 7.41
N ASP A 612 6.47 44.53 6.48
CA ASP A 612 6.88 45.34 5.34
C ASP A 612 6.58 46.82 5.59
N PHE A 613 7.55 47.51 6.18
CA PHE A 613 7.44 48.94 6.45
C PHE A 613 7.46 49.82 5.19
N ALA A 614 7.92 49.30 4.04
CA ALA A 614 7.96 50.08 2.80
C ALA A 614 6.56 50.27 2.21
N ASN A 615 5.66 49.31 2.42
CA ASN A 615 4.28 49.34 1.95
C ASN A 615 3.27 49.62 3.07
N ALA A 616 3.70 50.29 4.15
CA ALA A 616 2.84 50.58 5.30
C ALA A 616 1.72 51.57 4.94
N LEU A 617 0.48 51.23 5.34
CA LEU A 617 -0.68 52.09 5.20
C LEU A 617 -1.00 52.72 6.56
N ASN A 618 -1.06 54.05 6.62
CA ASN A 618 -1.31 54.80 7.87
C ASN A 618 -0.35 54.43 9.02
N GLY A 619 0.92 54.11 8.70
CA GLY A 619 1.93 53.69 9.67
C GLY A 619 1.83 52.21 10.11
N VAL A 620 0.89 51.44 9.55
CA VAL A 620 0.72 50.01 9.82
C VAL A 620 1.27 49.19 8.64
N PRO A 621 2.36 48.43 8.83
CA PRO A 621 2.94 47.61 7.76
C PRO A 621 2.06 46.37 7.47
N PRO A 622 1.91 45.94 6.20
CA PRO A 622 1.48 44.57 5.91
C PRO A 622 2.53 43.55 6.39
N ILE A 623 2.12 42.30 6.64
CA ILE A 623 3.02 41.21 7.05
C ILE A 623 3.16 40.24 5.88
N ASN A 624 4.39 40.09 5.39
CA ASN A 624 4.73 39.04 4.44
C ASN A 624 4.85 37.71 5.19
N LYS A 625 4.08 36.71 4.78
CA LYS A 625 3.98 35.42 5.46
C LYS A 625 4.51 34.28 4.61
N ASN A 626 5.41 33.51 5.20
CA ASN A 626 5.90 32.25 4.63
C ASN A 626 5.63 31.14 5.65
N GLU A 627 4.78 30.17 5.32
CA GLU A 627 4.37 29.11 6.25
C GLU A 627 4.44 27.73 5.58
N VAL A 628 4.95 26.75 6.32
CA VAL A 628 5.00 25.35 5.93
C VAL A 628 4.40 24.51 7.07
N ASN A 629 3.34 23.76 6.77
CA ASN A 629 2.71 22.80 7.66
C ASN A 629 2.85 21.40 7.05
N ALA A 630 3.53 20.49 7.74
CA ALA A 630 3.76 19.16 7.21
C ALA A 630 3.86 18.13 8.33
N LYS A 631 3.50 16.89 7.99
CA LYS A 631 3.76 15.71 8.80
C LYS A 631 4.76 14.82 8.06
N VAL A 632 5.95 14.67 8.61
CA VAL A 632 7.07 13.98 7.95
C VAL A 632 7.64 12.87 8.84
N LEU A 633 8.19 11.83 8.22
CA LEU A 633 8.93 10.75 8.89
C LEU A 633 10.40 10.85 8.46
N VAL A 634 11.30 10.97 9.43
CA VAL A 634 12.73 11.15 9.18
C VAL A 634 13.52 10.20 10.09
N ALA A 635 14.65 9.68 9.62
CA ALA A 635 15.54 8.90 10.47
C ALA A 635 16.30 9.79 11.47
N ASP A 636 16.80 9.21 12.55
CA ASP A 636 17.61 9.90 13.53
C ASP A 636 18.89 10.50 12.91
N GLY A 637 19.07 11.81 13.01
CA GLY A 637 20.23 12.55 12.52
C GLY A 637 20.22 12.87 11.02
N GLU A 638 19.22 12.43 10.25
CA GLU A 638 19.10 12.74 8.83
C GLU A 638 18.36 14.06 8.59
N THR A 639 18.71 14.75 7.50
CA THR A 639 18.05 15.99 7.10
C THR A 639 17.04 15.74 5.98
N ILE A 640 15.82 16.26 6.13
CA ILE A 640 14.79 16.26 5.09
C ILE A 640 14.49 17.68 4.61
N VAL A 641 14.20 17.83 3.32
CA VAL A 641 13.59 19.05 2.76
C VAL A 641 12.08 18.91 2.86
N ILE A 642 11.43 19.80 3.59
CA ILE A 642 9.97 19.74 3.81
C ILE A 642 9.22 20.56 2.77
N GLY A 643 9.84 21.62 2.28
CA GLY A 643 9.24 22.44 1.25
C GLY A 643 10.16 23.58 0.83
N GLY A 644 9.71 24.26 -0.22
CA GLY A 644 10.35 25.46 -0.73
C GLY A 644 9.48 26.16 -1.75
N VAL A 645 9.83 27.41 -2.05
CA VAL A 645 9.17 28.24 -3.06
C VAL A 645 10.24 28.88 -3.91
N PHE A 646 10.12 28.69 -5.23
CA PHE A 646 10.95 29.37 -6.22
C PHE A 646 10.09 30.38 -6.98
N SER A 647 10.54 31.62 -7.03
CA SER A 647 9.90 32.71 -7.75
C SER A 647 10.89 33.31 -8.74
N ASN A 648 10.41 33.56 -9.96
CA ASN A 648 11.18 34.23 -11.00
C ASN A 648 10.30 35.28 -11.67
N THR A 649 10.67 36.56 -11.54
CA THR A 649 9.93 37.68 -12.10
C THR A 649 10.80 38.42 -13.11
N GLN A 650 10.43 38.33 -14.38
CA GLN A 650 11.09 39.05 -15.45
C GLN A 650 10.21 40.20 -15.94
N THR A 651 10.74 41.42 -15.90
CA THR A 651 10.10 42.63 -16.43
C THR A 651 10.94 43.18 -17.58
N SER A 652 10.33 43.35 -18.75
CA SER A 652 10.95 44.01 -19.89
C SER A 652 10.06 45.16 -20.35
N ALA A 653 10.54 46.38 -20.19
CA ALA A 653 9.85 47.59 -20.60
C ALA A 653 10.64 48.32 -21.70
N VAL A 654 9.93 48.72 -22.76
CA VAL A 654 10.49 49.55 -23.83
C VAL A 654 9.63 50.79 -23.97
N GLU A 655 10.21 51.93 -23.62
CA GLU A 655 9.61 53.23 -23.84
C GLU A 655 10.24 53.86 -25.07
N LYS A 656 9.44 54.45 -25.96
CA LYS A 656 9.96 54.95 -27.24
C LYS A 656 9.14 56.12 -27.74
N VAL A 657 9.79 56.97 -28.54
CA VAL A 657 9.09 57.98 -29.33
C VAL A 657 8.33 57.28 -30.46
N PRO A 658 7.00 57.52 -30.62
CA PRO A 658 6.24 56.95 -31.73
C PRO A 658 6.90 57.26 -33.09
N PHE A 659 6.85 56.32 -34.03
CA PHE A 659 7.53 56.37 -35.34
C PHE A 659 9.07 56.36 -35.28
N LEU A 660 9.69 57.33 -34.60
CA LEU A 660 11.16 57.47 -34.57
C LEU A 660 11.87 56.32 -33.84
N GLY A 661 11.27 55.76 -32.78
CA GLY A 661 11.83 54.63 -32.03
C GLY A 661 11.82 53.29 -32.77
N ASP A 662 11.05 53.18 -33.85
CA ASP A 662 10.91 51.96 -34.66
C ASP A 662 11.77 51.96 -35.93
N LEU A 663 12.51 53.03 -36.20
CA LEU A 663 13.42 53.10 -37.34
C LEU A 663 14.58 52.10 -37.19
N PRO A 664 14.97 51.41 -38.27
CA PRO A 664 16.13 50.52 -38.25
C PRO A 664 17.39 51.34 -37.97
N PHE A 665 18.30 50.80 -37.14
CA PHE A 665 19.54 51.43 -36.66
C PHE A 665 19.32 52.67 -35.77
N LEU A 666 18.61 53.69 -36.27
CA LEU A 666 18.41 54.98 -35.62
C LEU A 666 17.40 54.95 -34.47
N GLY A 667 16.45 54.00 -34.48
CA GLY A 667 15.42 53.93 -33.44
C GLY A 667 15.95 53.67 -32.03
N ARG A 668 17.18 53.14 -31.90
CA ARG A 668 17.88 53.01 -30.62
C ARG A 668 18.15 54.36 -29.94
N MET A 669 18.26 55.43 -30.72
CA MET A 669 18.45 56.79 -30.20
C MET A 669 17.15 57.43 -29.69
N PHE A 670 16.00 56.77 -29.90
CA PHE A 670 14.67 57.30 -29.56
C PHE A 670 13.88 56.33 -28.68
N LYS A 671 14.58 55.45 -27.95
CA LYS A 671 13.97 54.50 -27.01
C LYS A 671 14.80 54.27 -25.76
N ARG A 672 14.13 53.91 -24.67
CA ARG A 672 14.68 53.41 -23.42
C ARG A 672 14.27 51.95 -23.25
N ASN A 673 15.25 51.07 -23.01
CA ASN A 673 14.98 49.66 -22.71
C ASN A 673 15.38 49.39 -21.26
N ILE A 674 14.46 48.77 -20.51
CA ILE A 674 14.65 48.37 -19.13
C ILE A 674 14.35 46.88 -19.04
N VAL A 675 15.32 46.10 -18.57
CA VAL A 675 15.20 44.67 -18.31
C VAL A 675 15.53 44.45 -16.84
N GLN A 676 14.61 43.81 -16.12
CA GLN A 676 14.75 43.46 -14.72
C GLN A 676 14.40 41.98 -14.56
N ASP A 677 15.27 41.22 -13.89
CA ASP A 677 15.10 39.81 -13.58
C ASP A 677 15.33 39.63 -12.08
N LYS A 678 14.32 39.14 -11.37
CA LYS A 678 14.36 38.90 -9.92
C LYS A 678 14.04 37.44 -9.64
N LYS A 679 15.00 36.72 -9.05
CA LYS A 679 14.88 35.32 -8.64
C LYS A 679 14.95 35.23 -7.13
N SER A 680 14.04 34.47 -6.55
CA SER A 680 14.00 34.22 -5.11
C SER A 680 13.71 32.74 -4.88
N GLU A 681 14.47 32.11 -4.00
CA GLU A 681 14.31 30.71 -3.61
C GLU A 681 14.30 30.59 -2.09
N LEU A 682 13.26 29.97 -1.55
CA LEU A 682 13.12 29.63 -0.14
C LEU A 682 13.16 28.11 0.00
N LEU A 683 14.01 27.58 0.88
CA LEU A 683 14.07 26.15 1.22
C LEU A 683 14.00 25.96 2.74
N VAL A 684 13.22 24.97 3.18
CA VAL A 684 13.07 24.61 4.60
C VAL A 684 13.54 23.17 4.82
N PHE A 685 14.58 23.03 5.62
CA PHE A 685 15.18 21.76 6.03
C PHE A 685 14.86 21.47 7.49
N LEU A 686 14.66 20.20 7.84
CA LEU A 686 14.59 19.74 9.22
C LEU A 686 15.55 18.59 9.47
N THR A 687 16.16 18.58 10.66
CA THR A 687 17.03 17.51 11.14
C THR A 687 16.65 17.17 12.59
N PRO A 688 15.95 16.04 12.84
CA PRO A 688 15.73 15.54 14.19
C PRO A 688 16.93 14.74 14.68
N ARG A 689 17.17 14.77 15.99
CA ARG A 689 18.18 13.95 16.67
C ARG A 689 17.65 13.45 18.00
N ILE A 690 17.66 12.14 18.23
CA ILE A 690 17.27 11.55 19.50
C ILE A 690 18.40 11.75 20.51
N MET A 691 18.06 12.34 21.65
CA MET A 691 19.01 12.60 22.72
C MET A 691 19.10 11.37 23.62
N ASN A 692 20.27 10.72 23.62
CA ASN A 692 20.56 9.65 24.57
C ASN A 692 21.00 10.27 25.89
N ASN A 693 20.38 9.86 27.01
CA ASN A 693 20.61 10.36 28.36
C ASN A 693 22.06 10.25 28.88
N GLN A 694 23.00 9.69 28.13
CA GLN A 694 24.40 9.53 28.54
C GLN A 694 25.33 10.67 28.11
N ALA A 695 24.89 11.62 27.27
CA ALA A 695 25.79 12.62 26.67
C ALA A 695 25.90 13.96 27.42
N ILE A 696 25.09 14.24 28.45
CA ILE A 696 25.04 15.57 29.11
C ILE A 696 26.03 15.70 30.29
N ALA A 697 26.90 14.70 30.52
CA ALA A 697 27.86 14.72 31.63
C ALA A 697 29.27 15.23 31.29
N VAL A 698 29.58 15.62 30.04
CA VAL A 698 30.94 16.05 29.66
C VAL A 698 30.93 17.39 28.94
N SER A 699 30.62 18.45 29.69
CA SER A 699 31.18 19.79 29.45
C SER A 699 30.92 20.63 30.70
N ARG A 700 31.80 20.48 31.69
CA ARG A 700 31.98 21.46 32.76
C ARG A 700 33.44 21.86 32.81
#